data_AF-A0A379ACA7-F1
#
_entry.id   AF-A0A379ACA7-F1
#
_cell.length_a   1.000
_cell.length_b   1.000
_cell.length_c   1.000
_cell.angle_alpha   90.00
_cell.angle_beta   90.00
_cell.angle_gamma   90.00
#
_symmetry.space_group_name_H-M   'P 1'
#
loop_
_entity.id
_entity.type
_entity.pdbx_description
1 polymer ?
#
loop_
_entity_poly.entity_id
_entity_poly.type
_entity_poly.pdbx_seq_one_letter_code
_entity_poly.pdbx_strand_id
1 'polypeptide(L)'
;MGYGGPHAAFFASRDEHKRSMPGRIIGVSRDAAGNTALRMAMQTREQHIRREKANSNICTSQVLLANIAGLYAVFHGPAGLKRIASRIHRFTNILAAGLQQGGLKLRHQHWFDTLTVEVADKAAVLNRALSFGVNLRSDIHNAVGITLDETTCREDILALFAILLGDEHGQDLEKLDSEVASESHAIPAGLQRHSEILTHPVFNRHHSETEMMRYMHSLEKKDLALNQAMIPLGSCTMKLNAAAEMIPITWPEFAELHPFCPAEQATGYLQMIGQLSQWLVQLTGYDALCMQPNSGAQGEYAGLLAIRRYHESRGEGDRHLCLIPSSAHGTNPASAQMAGMDVVVVACDKQGNIDLGDLREKAAQAGDKLSCIMVTYPSTHGVYEETIREVCQIVHQYGGQVYLDGANMNAQVGITTPGYIGADVSHLNLHKTFCIPHGGGGPGMGPIGVKAHLAPFVPGHSVVQIDGVLTQQGAVSAAPFGSASILPISWMYIRMMGAEGLKQASSVAILNANYIARRLQSAYPVLYTGRDGRVAHECILDIRPLKEQTGISELDIAKRLIDYGFHAPTMSFPVAGTLMVEPTESESKIELDRFIDAMLAIRMEIDRVTSGEWPLDDNPLVNAPHTQLEIVSEWSHPYSRELAVFPAGSHNKYWPTVKRLDDVFGDRNLFCSCVPMSDYQ
;
A
#
# COMPACT_ATOMS: atom_id res chain seq x y z
N MET A 1 -2.49 3.51 17.24
CA MET A 1 -1.17 4.14 17.48
C MET A 1 -0.11 3.18 16.93
N GLY A 2 1.15 3.58 16.86
CA GLY A 2 2.17 2.97 15.98
C GLY A 2 3.14 4.04 15.49
N TYR A 3 3.32 5.05 16.34
CA TYR A 3 3.97 6.33 16.07
C TYR A 3 3.58 6.99 14.73
N GLY A 4 2.32 6.79 14.32
CA GLY A 4 1.72 7.37 13.12
C GLY A 4 0.88 6.38 12.31
N GLY A 5 1.31 5.12 12.26
CA GLY A 5 0.62 4.08 11.49
C GLY A 5 1.47 2.83 11.28
N PRO A 6 0.94 1.86 10.52
CA PRO A 6 -0.09 2.07 9.51
C PRO A 6 -1.53 2.00 10.06
N HIS A 7 -2.43 2.81 9.47
CA HIS A 7 -3.86 2.80 9.77
C HIS A 7 -4.67 3.00 8.48
N ALA A 8 -5.81 2.33 8.36
CA ALA A 8 -6.71 2.54 7.23
C ALA A 8 -7.59 3.77 7.46
N ALA A 9 -7.47 4.77 6.59
CA ALA A 9 -8.48 5.82 6.50
C ALA A 9 -9.76 5.28 5.84
N PHE A 10 -10.92 5.78 6.25
CA PHE A 10 -12.18 5.51 5.57
C PHE A 10 -12.58 6.70 4.70
N PHE A 11 -13.15 6.41 3.53
CA PHE A 11 -13.71 7.41 2.62
C PHE A 11 -15.04 6.90 2.10
N ALA A 12 -16.11 7.66 2.34
CA ALA A 12 -17.46 7.34 1.88
C ALA A 12 -18.06 8.56 1.20
N SER A 13 -18.93 8.33 0.23
CA SER A 13 -19.60 9.38 -0.53
C SER A 13 -21.03 8.99 -0.86
N ARG A 14 -21.84 9.97 -1.29
CA ARG A 14 -23.12 9.72 -1.95
C ARG A 14 -22.91 8.92 -3.24
N ASP A 15 -23.89 8.09 -3.60
CA ASP A 15 -23.82 7.21 -4.78
C ASP A 15 -23.56 8.00 -6.08
N GLU A 16 -24.12 9.20 -6.22
CA GLU A 16 -23.92 10.06 -7.40
C GLU A 16 -22.44 10.39 -7.71
N HIS A 17 -21.55 10.31 -6.71
CA HIS A 17 -20.12 10.59 -6.86
C HIS A 17 -19.26 9.32 -7.00
N LYS A 18 -19.85 8.12 -7.10
CA LYS A 18 -19.10 6.85 -7.14
C LYS A 18 -18.05 6.76 -8.24
N ARG A 19 -18.26 7.47 -9.36
CA ARG A 19 -17.29 7.54 -10.48
C ARG A 19 -16.06 8.42 -10.17
N SER A 20 -16.15 9.30 -9.18
CA SER A 20 -15.07 10.20 -8.74
C SER A 20 -14.30 9.65 -7.53
N MET A 21 -14.69 8.49 -7.01
CA MET A 21 -14.04 7.88 -5.84
C MET A 21 -12.55 7.60 -6.13
N PRO A 22 -11.64 7.94 -5.20
CA PRO A 22 -10.23 7.55 -5.29
C PRO A 22 -10.05 6.09 -4.86
N GLY A 23 -9.00 5.45 -5.38
CA GLY A 23 -8.57 4.11 -4.98
C GLY A 23 -9.54 2.98 -5.30
N ARG A 24 -9.23 1.82 -4.72
CA ARG A 24 -9.95 0.55 -4.91
C ARG A 24 -11.33 0.55 -4.26
N ILE A 25 -12.26 -0.12 -4.92
CA ILE A 25 -13.61 -0.43 -4.39
C ILE A 25 -13.85 -1.92 -4.63
N ILE A 26 -14.32 -2.65 -3.64
CA ILE A 26 -14.78 -4.04 -3.85
C ILE A 26 -16.27 -3.98 -4.22
N GLY A 27 -16.63 -4.67 -5.31
CA GLY A 27 -17.99 -4.81 -5.77
C GLY A 27 -18.38 -6.27 -5.95
N VAL A 28 -19.67 -6.52 -5.86
CA VAL A 28 -20.26 -7.83 -6.10
C VAL A 28 -20.50 -8.03 -7.60
N SER A 29 -20.18 -9.23 -8.06
CA SER A 29 -20.47 -9.72 -9.40
C SER A 29 -20.90 -11.19 -9.30
N ARG A 30 -20.85 -11.89 -10.43
CA ARG A 30 -21.07 -13.33 -10.55
C ARG A 30 -19.88 -14.00 -11.23
N ASP A 31 -19.69 -15.27 -10.95
CA ASP A 31 -18.76 -16.13 -11.69
C ASP A 31 -19.43 -16.76 -12.93
N ALA A 32 -18.66 -17.48 -13.74
CA ALA A 32 -19.14 -18.15 -14.95
C ALA A 32 -20.18 -19.25 -14.69
N ALA A 33 -20.29 -19.75 -13.45
CA ALA A 33 -21.34 -20.68 -13.04
C ALA A 33 -22.59 -19.95 -12.48
N GLY A 34 -22.58 -18.62 -12.45
CA GLY A 34 -23.68 -17.78 -11.95
C GLY A 34 -23.65 -17.54 -10.43
N ASN A 35 -22.63 -18.02 -9.72
CA ASN A 35 -22.52 -17.84 -8.27
C ASN A 35 -22.05 -16.42 -7.93
N THR A 36 -22.48 -15.89 -6.79
CA THR A 36 -22.01 -14.62 -6.24
C THR A 36 -20.49 -14.63 -6.04
N ALA A 37 -19.81 -13.59 -6.53
CA ALA A 37 -18.36 -13.45 -6.40
C ALA A 37 -17.93 -11.98 -6.23
N LEU A 38 -16.74 -11.74 -5.65
CA LEU A 38 -16.23 -10.40 -5.35
C LEU A 38 -15.09 -10.01 -6.28
N ARG A 39 -15.01 -8.73 -6.65
CA ARG A 39 -13.92 -8.17 -7.45
C ARG A 39 -13.65 -6.69 -7.16
N MET A 40 -12.51 -6.17 -7.59
CA MET A 40 -12.26 -4.73 -7.59
C MET A 40 -13.13 -4.03 -8.65
N ALA A 41 -14.12 -3.21 -8.30
CA ALA A 41 -15.08 -2.57 -9.21
C ALA A 41 -14.62 -1.21 -9.78
N MET A 42 -15.08 -0.88 -10.98
CA MET A 42 -14.82 0.39 -11.68
C MET A 42 -13.33 0.76 -11.74
N GLN A 43 -12.47 -0.21 -12.09
CA GLN A 43 -11.01 -0.04 -12.08
C GLN A 43 -10.51 1.04 -13.04
N THR A 44 -11.32 1.43 -14.03
CA THR A 44 -10.99 2.53 -14.95
C THR A 44 -10.75 3.86 -14.24
N ARG A 45 -11.16 4.04 -12.98
CA ARG A 45 -10.85 5.23 -12.17
C ARG A 45 -9.38 5.30 -11.72
N GLU A 46 -8.69 4.17 -11.71
CA GLU A 46 -7.39 4.00 -11.06
C GLU A 46 -6.23 4.28 -12.01
N GLN A 47 -5.07 4.58 -11.41
CA GLN A 47 -3.85 5.02 -12.09
C GLN A 47 -3.36 4.08 -13.20
N HIS A 48 -3.53 2.76 -13.03
CA HIS A 48 -3.01 1.76 -13.96
C HIS A 48 -3.76 1.74 -15.30
N ILE A 49 -4.97 2.31 -15.35
CA ILE A 49 -5.75 2.45 -16.60
C ILE A 49 -5.75 3.90 -17.08
N ARG A 50 -6.09 4.86 -16.21
CA ARG A 50 -6.32 6.26 -16.62
C ARG A 50 -5.12 7.20 -16.47
N ARG A 51 -4.00 6.73 -15.89
CA ARG A 51 -2.74 7.48 -15.79
C ARG A 51 -2.97 8.89 -15.22
N GLU A 52 -2.58 9.96 -15.91
CA GLU A 52 -2.82 11.34 -15.49
C GLU A 52 -4.31 11.60 -15.19
N LYS A 53 -5.22 11.05 -16.01
CA LYS A 53 -6.68 11.25 -15.86
C LYS A 53 -7.31 10.43 -14.74
N ALA A 54 -6.54 9.71 -13.93
CA ALA A 54 -7.06 8.96 -12.80
C ALA A 54 -7.59 9.90 -11.72
N ASN A 55 -8.47 9.38 -10.85
CA ASN A 55 -9.05 10.20 -9.77
C ASN A 55 -8.04 10.47 -8.63
N SER A 56 -6.95 9.73 -8.57
CA SER A 56 -5.87 9.84 -7.59
C SER A 56 -4.65 9.05 -8.07
N ASN A 57 -3.47 9.40 -7.58
CA ASN A 57 -2.24 8.62 -7.77
C ASN A 57 -2.17 7.36 -6.89
N ILE A 58 -3.12 7.14 -5.97
CA ILE A 58 -3.04 6.02 -5.02
C ILE A 58 -2.96 4.65 -5.72
N CYS A 59 -1.99 3.83 -5.29
CA CYS A 59 -1.82 2.45 -5.74
C CYS A 59 -1.80 1.50 -4.55
N THR A 60 -0.70 1.40 -3.79
CA THR A 60 -0.71 0.73 -2.47
C THR A 60 -1.52 1.57 -1.49
N SER A 61 -2.42 0.94 -0.75
CA SER A 61 -3.27 1.58 0.27
C SER A 61 -2.99 0.98 1.65
N GLN A 62 -4.02 0.55 2.39
CA GLN A 62 -3.94 0.08 3.78
C GLN A 62 -4.86 -1.14 4.00
N VAL A 63 -4.85 -2.10 3.06
CA VAL A 63 -5.82 -3.22 2.99
C VAL A 63 -5.78 -4.08 4.24
N LEU A 64 -4.60 -4.51 4.71
CA LEU A 64 -4.48 -5.31 5.93
C LEU A 64 -5.13 -4.62 7.14
N LEU A 65 -4.94 -3.31 7.28
CA LEU A 65 -5.46 -2.55 8.41
C LEU A 65 -6.97 -2.29 8.27
N ALA A 66 -7.47 -2.17 7.03
CA ALA A 66 -8.91 -2.13 6.76
C ALA A 66 -9.57 -3.47 7.12
N ASN A 67 -8.91 -4.59 6.84
CA ASN A 67 -9.38 -5.93 7.24
C ASN A 67 -9.38 -6.08 8.77
N ILE A 68 -8.33 -5.65 9.47
CA ILE A 68 -8.28 -5.65 10.94
C ILE A 68 -9.43 -4.83 11.53
N ALA A 69 -9.68 -3.61 11.00
CA ALA A 69 -10.80 -2.78 11.45
C ALA A 69 -12.16 -3.42 11.15
N GLY A 70 -12.31 -4.08 9.99
CA GLY A 70 -13.49 -4.85 9.64
C GLY A 70 -13.75 -6.02 10.59
N LEU A 71 -12.70 -6.77 10.93
CA LEU A 71 -12.75 -7.88 11.88
C LEU A 71 -13.07 -7.40 13.30
N TYR A 72 -12.55 -6.25 13.72
CA TYR A 72 -12.92 -5.60 15.00
C TYR A 72 -14.43 -5.30 15.04
N ALA A 73 -14.99 -4.75 13.96
CA ALA A 73 -16.43 -4.50 13.85
C ALA A 73 -17.26 -5.80 13.82
N VAL A 74 -16.78 -6.85 13.17
CA VAL A 74 -17.42 -8.18 13.14
C VAL A 74 -17.42 -8.83 14.54
N PHE A 75 -16.29 -8.75 15.25
CA PHE A 75 -16.12 -9.37 16.57
C PHE A 75 -17.02 -8.72 17.62
N HIS A 76 -17.04 -7.39 17.67
CA HIS A 76 -17.81 -6.66 18.67
C HIS A 76 -19.29 -6.50 18.31
N GLY A 77 -19.59 -6.44 17.01
CA GLY A 77 -20.94 -6.15 16.52
C GLY A 77 -21.48 -4.79 16.99
N PRO A 78 -22.75 -4.46 16.66
CA PRO A 78 -23.35 -3.19 17.04
C PRO A 78 -23.42 -2.98 18.56
N ALA A 79 -23.70 -4.04 19.33
CA ALA A 79 -23.84 -3.97 20.78
C ALA A 79 -22.49 -3.75 21.50
N GLY A 80 -21.43 -4.45 21.07
CA GLY A 80 -20.10 -4.30 21.64
C GLY A 80 -19.51 -2.92 21.36
N LEU A 81 -19.62 -2.43 20.12
CA LEU A 81 -19.17 -1.09 19.76
C LEU A 81 -19.93 0.00 20.51
N LYS A 82 -21.25 -0.16 20.68
CA LYS A 82 -22.05 0.76 21.52
C LYS A 82 -21.58 0.74 22.97
N ARG A 83 -21.29 -0.44 23.54
CA ARG A 83 -20.77 -0.56 24.90
C ARG A 83 -19.42 0.15 25.07
N ILE A 84 -18.51 -0.04 24.13
CA ILE A 84 -17.18 0.60 24.13
C ILE A 84 -17.34 2.13 24.06
N ALA A 85 -18.08 2.63 23.06
CA ALA A 85 -18.33 4.06 22.88
C ALA A 85 -19.02 4.70 24.09
N SER A 86 -20.05 4.04 24.65
CA SER A 86 -20.74 4.51 25.84
C SER A 86 -19.85 4.54 27.08
N ARG A 87 -18.92 3.57 27.24
CA ARG A 87 -17.97 3.55 28.36
C ARG A 87 -16.98 4.69 28.27
N ILE A 88 -16.39 4.93 27.10
CA ILE A 88 -15.47 6.06 26.85
C ILE A 88 -16.19 7.38 27.15
N HIS A 89 -17.41 7.54 26.59
CA HIS A 89 -18.21 8.74 26.80
C HIS A 89 -18.59 8.94 28.27
N ARG A 90 -18.95 7.88 28.98
CA ARG A 90 -19.27 7.94 30.41
C ARG A 90 -18.08 8.37 31.26
N PHE A 91 -16.89 7.81 31.03
CA PHE A 91 -15.68 8.28 31.72
C PHE A 91 -15.35 9.75 31.41
N THR A 92 -15.57 10.17 30.16
CA THR A 92 -15.38 11.57 29.78
C THR A 92 -16.36 12.49 30.51
N ASN A 93 -17.62 12.07 30.68
CA ASN A 93 -18.60 12.80 31.47
C ASN A 93 -18.25 12.86 32.96
N ILE A 94 -17.75 11.76 33.54
CA ILE A 94 -17.29 11.72 34.93
C ILE A 94 -16.12 12.69 35.14
N LEU A 95 -15.13 12.64 34.24
CA LEU A 95 -14.01 13.57 34.26
C LEU A 95 -14.50 15.02 34.15
N ALA A 96 -15.37 15.31 33.18
CA ALA A 96 -15.93 16.65 33.00
C ALA A 96 -16.65 17.16 34.25
N ALA A 97 -17.53 16.34 34.83
CA ALA A 97 -18.29 16.69 36.04
C ALA A 97 -17.35 16.95 37.22
N GLY A 98 -16.37 16.07 37.47
CA GLY A 98 -15.41 16.25 38.56
C GLY A 98 -14.53 17.48 38.39
N LEU A 99 -14.08 17.78 37.16
CA LEU A 99 -13.30 19.00 36.89
C LEU A 99 -14.13 20.28 37.09
N GLN A 100 -15.41 20.26 36.69
CA GLN A 100 -16.32 21.39 36.92
C GLN A 100 -16.65 21.57 38.41
N GLN A 101 -16.89 20.48 39.16
CA GLN A 101 -17.06 20.51 40.61
C GLN A 101 -15.80 21.04 41.32
N GLY A 102 -14.62 20.70 40.80
CA GLY A 102 -13.32 21.23 41.24
C GLY A 102 -13.03 22.68 40.80
N GLY A 103 -13.97 23.36 40.14
CA GLY A 103 -13.87 24.77 39.78
C GLY A 103 -13.13 25.06 38.47
N LEU A 104 -12.75 24.04 37.69
CA LEU A 104 -12.17 24.24 36.36
C LEU A 104 -13.24 24.49 35.30
N LYS A 105 -12.89 25.31 34.32
CA LYS A 105 -13.77 25.66 33.20
C LYS A 105 -13.45 24.82 31.97
N LEU A 106 -14.47 24.14 31.46
CA LEU A 106 -14.44 23.46 30.16
C LEU A 106 -14.82 24.45 29.06
N ARG A 107 -14.07 24.49 27.95
CA ARG A 107 -14.35 25.41 26.84
C ARG A 107 -15.59 25.04 26.03
N HIS A 108 -15.92 23.77 26.01
CA HIS A 108 -17.04 23.23 25.25
C HIS A 108 -18.04 22.62 26.22
N GLN A 109 -19.32 22.69 25.88
CA GLN A 109 -20.43 22.14 26.69
C GLN A 109 -20.84 20.75 26.23
N HIS A 110 -20.38 20.33 25.05
CA HIS A 110 -20.72 19.06 24.43
C HIS A 110 -19.45 18.38 23.94
N TRP A 111 -19.37 17.06 24.09
CA TRP A 111 -18.22 16.24 23.74
C TRP A 111 -18.63 14.78 23.55
N PHE A 112 -17.74 14.02 22.92
CA PHE A 112 -17.78 12.56 22.97
C PHE A 112 -16.75 12.05 23.98
N ASP A 113 -15.46 12.12 23.63
CA ASP A 113 -14.33 11.57 24.39
C ASP A 113 -13.27 12.63 24.77
N THR A 114 -13.44 13.85 24.28
CA THR A 114 -12.39 14.89 24.30
C THR A 114 -12.86 16.14 25.03
N LEU A 115 -12.07 16.57 26.01
CA LEU A 115 -12.26 17.80 26.77
C LEU A 115 -11.16 18.80 26.44
N THR A 116 -11.51 20.10 26.49
CA THR A 116 -10.54 21.20 26.51
C THR A 116 -10.73 21.99 27.79
N VAL A 117 -9.73 21.92 28.67
CA VAL A 117 -9.80 22.43 30.04
C VAL A 117 -8.96 23.69 30.15
N GLU A 118 -9.56 24.81 30.57
CA GLU A 118 -8.81 26.03 30.88
C GLU A 118 -8.00 25.84 32.16
N VAL A 119 -6.72 26.19 32.11
CA VAL A 119 -5.78 26.06 33.24
C VAL A 119 -5.02 27.37 33.44
N ALA A 120 -4.85 27.78 34.69
CA ALA A 120 -4.15 29.02 35.03
C ALA A 120 -2.63 28.90 34.83
N ASP A 121 -2.03 27.82 35.35
CA ASP A 121 -0.61 27.49 35.15
C ASP A 121 -0.48 26.20 34.35
N LYS A 122 -0.40 26.36 33.03
CA LYS A 122 -0.27 25.23 32.11
C LYS A 122 1.05 24.48 32.29
N ALA A 123 2.14 25.17 32.61
CA ALA A 123 3.45 24.54 32.76
C ALA A 123 3.45 23.61 33.98
N ALA A 124 2.87 24.06 35.11
CA ALA A 124 2.72 23.22 36.30
C ALA A 124 1.86 21.97 36.03
N VAL A 125 0.74 22.12 35.31
CA VAL A 125 -0.13 20.99 34.93
C VAL A 125 0.61 19.98 34.07
N LEU A 126 1.34 20.44 33.04
CA LEU A 126 2.10 19.54 32.16
C LEU A 126 3.25 18.82 32.90
N ASN A 127 3.96 19.53 33.79
CA ASN A 127 5.00 18.92 34.62
C ASN A 127 4.43 17.85 35.56
N ARG A 128 3.24 18.08 36.13
CA ARG A 128 2.54 17.09 36.94
C ARG A 128 2.06 15.92 36.09
N ALA A 129 1.47 16.17 34.93
CA ALA A 129 1.07 15.10 34.01
C ALA A 129 2.25 14.18 33.68
N LEU A 130 3.43 14.78 33.42
CA LEU A 130 4.65 14.02 33.17
C LEU A 130 5.10 13.17 34.37
N SER A 131 4.94 13.64 35.62
CA SER A 131 5.27 12.82 36.80
C SER A 131 4.33 11.63 37.00
N PHE A 132 3.16 11.65 36.37
CA PHE A 132 2.22 10.52 36.30
C PHE A 132 2.41 9.66 35.03
N GLY A 133 3.36 10.00 34.15
CA GLY A 133 3.53 9.30 32.87
C GLY A 133 2.43 9.61 31.84
N VAL A 134 1.72 10.73 31.98
CA VAL A 134 0.59 11.13 31.13
C VAL A 134 1.00 12.26 30.20
N ASN A 135 0.65 12.12 28.91
CA ASN A 135 0.74 13.20 27.93
C ASN A 135 -0.61 13.87 27.74
N LEU A 136 -0.65 15.19 27.82
CA LEU A 136 -1.82 16.01 27.47
C LEU A 136 -1.56 16.79 26.18
N ARG A 137 -2.62 17.10 25.43
CA ARG A 137 -2.49 17.96 24.25
C ARG A 137 -2.16 19.39 24.68
N SER A 138 -0.99 19.88 24.27
CA SER A 138 -0.37 21.10 24.80
C SER A 138 -0.22 22.26 23.80
N ASP A 139 -0.76 22.18 22.60
CA ASP A 139 -0.74 23.25 21.58
C ASP A 139 -1.85 24.32 21.79
N ILE A 140 -2.76 24.13 22.75
CA ILE A 140 -3.90 25.02 22.97
C ILE A 140 -3.55 26.17 23.92
N HIS A 141 -3.67 27.43 23.50
CA HIS A 141 -3.39 28.60 24.35
C HIS A 141 -4.20 28.56 25.67
N ASN A 142 -3.59 28.74 26.84
CA ASN A 142 -4.20 28.72 28.19
C ASN A 142 -5.13 27.53 28.50
N ALA A 143 -4.91 26.39 27.85
CA ALA A 143 -5.66 25.16 28.09
C ALA A 143 -4.82 23.92 27.78
N VAL A 144 -5.34 22.79 28.22
CA VAL A 144 -4.89 21.45 27.82
C VAL A 144 -6.06 20.69 27.19
N GLY A 145 -5.77 19.88 26.18
CA GLY A 145 -6.71 18.93 25.61
C GLY A 145 -6.51 17.54 26.20
N ILE A 146 -7.60 16.84 26.46
CA ILE A 146 -7.61 15.50 27.04
C ILE A 146 -8.55 14.66 26.19
N THR A 147 -8.07 13.58 25.60
CA THR A 147 -8.88 12.62 24.85
C THR A 147 -8.78 11.28 25.54
N LEU A 148 -9.91 10.75 26.00
CA LEU A 148 -9.98 9.41 26.58
C LEU A 148 -10.25 8.38 25.48
N ASP A 149 -9.96 7.11 25.76
CA ASP A 149 -10.12 6.03 24.79
C ASP A 149 -10.53 4.71 25.46
N GLU A 150 -10.56 3.64 24.67
CA GLU A 150 -11.01 2.32 25.13
C GLU A 150 -10.18 1.78 26.30
N THR A 151 -8.89 2.15 26.39
CA THR A 151 -7.96 1.65 27.41
C THR A 151 -8.13 2.33 28.76
N THR A 152 -8.78 3.49 28.80
CA THR A 152 -8.97 4.28 30.02
C THR A 152 -9.67 3.47 31.12
N CYS A 153 -9.09 3.48 32.31
CA CYS A 153 -9.60 2.86 33.54
C CYS A 153 -9.93 3.89 34.62
N ARG A 154 -10.38 3.43 35.80
CA ARG A 154 -10.82 4.34 36.89
C ARG A 154 -9.64 5.10 37.47
N GLU A 155 -8.51 4.42 37.56
CA GLU A 155 -7.24 4.90 38.06
C GLU A 155 -6.72 6.06 37.19
N ASP A 156 -6.91 5.97 35.87
CA ASP A 156 -6.55 7.06 34.95
C ASP A 156 -7.39 8.33 35.22
N ILE A 157 -8.68 8.18 35.55
CA ILE A 157 -9.55 9.32 35.88
C ILE A 157 -9.11 9.98 37.20
N LEU A 158 -8.76 9.18 38.21
CA LEU A 158 -8.20 9.70 39.47
C LEU A 158 -6.87 10.42 39.24
N ALA A 159 -5.99 9.84 38.42
CA ALA A 159 -4.73 10.48 38.04
C ALA A 159 -5.00 11.84 37.35
N LEU A 160 -5.95 11.90 36.43
CA LEU A 160 -6.34 13.16 35.76
C LEU A 160 -6.91 14.20 36.74
N PHE A 161 -7.69 13.79 37.75
CA PHE A 161 -8.10 14.71 38.82
C PHE A 161 -6.90 15.21 39.64
N ALA A 162 -5.98 14.35 40.05
CA ALA A 162 -4.77 14.75 40.76
C ALA A 162 -3.91 15.72 39.93
N ILE A 163 -3.78 15.44 38.61
CA ILE A 163 -3.05 16.27 37.65
C ILE A 163 -3.65 17.69 37.57
N LEU A 164 -4.97 17.79 37.49
CA LEU A 164 -5.67 19.05 37.18
C LEU A 164 -6.12 19.83 38.42
N LEU A 165 -6.44 19.15 39.52
CA LEU A 165 -7.02 19.74 40.74
C LEU A 165 -6.07 19.69 41.94
N GLY A 166 -5.07 18.80 41.97
CA GLY A 166 -4.24 18.53 43.16
C GLY A 166 -4.48 17.16 43.78
N ASP A 167 -3.52 16.67 44.58
CA ASP A 167 -3.62 15.36 45.25
C ASP A 167 -4.82 15.28 46.21
N GLU A 168 -5.21 16.42 46.80
CA GLU A 168 -6.40 16.55 47.66
C GLU A 168 -7.63 17.01 46.86
N HIS A 169 -7.81 16.50 45.63
CA HIS A 169 -8.89 16.90 44.72
C HIS A 169 -10.33 16.67 45.27
N GLY A 170 -10.48 15.80 46.28
CA GLY A 170 -11.76 15.56 46.97
C GLY A 170 -12.88 14.97 46.11
N GLN A 171 -12.55 14.47 44.91
CA GLN A 171 -13.52 13.90 43.98
C GLN A 171 -13.85 12.46 44.36
N ASP A 172 -15.14 12.15 44.47
CA ASP A 172 -15.67 10.81 44.72
C ASP A 172 -16.18 10.24 43.39
N LEU A 173 -15.48 9.23 42.86
CA LEU A 173 -15.79 8.63 41.57
C LEU A 173 -17.16 7.93 41.56
N GLU A 174 -17.50 7.20 42.61
CA GLU A 174 -18.77 6.48 42.75
C GLU A 174 -19.96 7.45 42.75
N LYS A 175 -19.80 8.58 43.45
CA LYS A 175 -20.80 9.65 43.47
C LYS A 175 -20.95 10.31 42.09
N LEU A 176 -19.84 10.71 41.47
CA LEU A 176 -19.84 11.31 40.13
C LEU A 176 -20.44 10.37 39.07
N ASP A 177 -20.08 9.08 39.14
CA ASP A 177 -20.62 8.07 38.24
C ASP A 177 -22.14 7.91 38.39
N SER A 178 -22.63 7.94 39.64
CA SER A 178 -24.08 7.89 39.93
C SER A 178 -24.82 9.11 39.38
N GLU A 179 -24.26 10.31 39.54
CA GLU A 179 -24.82 11.57 39.03
C GLU A 179 -24.90 11.55 37.50
N VAL A 180 -23.78 11.22 36.83
CA VAL A 180 -23.70 11.14 35.36
C VAL A 180 -24.61 10.04 34.79
N ALA A 181 -24.83 8.95 35.53
CA ALA A 181 -25.73 7.89 35.12
C ALA A 181 -27.20 8.33 35.13
N SER A 182 -27.59 9.19 36.08
CA SER A 182 -28.97 9.68 36.19
C SER A 182 -29.31 10.74 35.15
N GLU A 183 -28.38 11.65 34.82
CA GLU A 183 -28.61 12.76 33.91
C GLU A 183 -27.34 13.03 33.09
N SER A 184 -27.35 12.73 31.78
CA SER A 184 -26.28 13.16 30.86
C SER A 184 -26.86 13.87 29.65
N HIS A 185 -26.40 15.11 29.45
CA HIS A 185 -26.76 15.98 28.33
C HIS A 185 -25.55 16.37 27.47
N ALA A 186 -24.42 15.66 27.63
CA ALA A 186 -23.18 15.97 26.94
C ALA A 186 -23.30 15.84 25.41
N ILE A 187 -24.09 14.88 24.92
CA ILE A 187 -24.52 14.81 23.51
C ILE A 187 -25.94 15.37 23.40
N PRO A 188 -26.16 16.48 22.68
CA PRO A 188 -27.48 17.06 22.47
C PRO A 188 -28.47 16.04 21.92
N ALA A 189 -29.73 16.10 22.37
CA ALA A 189 -30.78 15.14 21.98
C ALA A 189 -30.92 15.00 20.45
N GLY A 190 -30.84 16.10 19.70
CA GLY A 190 -30.92 16.10 18.23
C GLY A 190 -29.71 15.49 17.51
N LEU A 191 -28.61 15.22 18.22
CA LEU A 191 -27.39 14.58 17.70
C LEU A 191 -27.25 13.13 18.17
N GLN A 192 -28.16 12.63 19.00
CA GLN A 192 -28.15 11.25 19.44
C GLN A 192 -28.57 10.34 18.28
N ARG A 193 -27.77 9.29 18.05
CA ARG A 193 -28.05 8.32 17.00
C ARG A 193 -29.20 7.41 17.40
N HIS A 194 -30.26 7.38 16.59
CA HIS A 194 -31.36 6.43 16.72
C HIS A 194 -31.37 5.35 15.64
N SER A 195 -30.59 5.53 14.56
CA SER A 195 -30.51 4.55 13.46
C SER A 195 -29.68 3.33 13.82
N GLU A 196 -30.15 2.16 13.43
CA GLU A 196 -29.41 0.90 13.55
C GLU A 196 -28.12 0.90 12.70
N ILE A 197 -27.16 0.07 13.09
CA ILE A 197 -25.92 -0.19 12.34
C ILE A 197 -25.62 -1.67 12.30
N LEU A 198 -24.79 -2.05 11.33
CA LEU A 198 -24.20 -3.39 11.27
C LEU A 198 -25.27 -4.49 11.38
N THR A 199 -26.42 -4.28 10.72
CA THR A 199 -27.56 -5.21 10.76
C THR A 199 -27.32 -6.46 9.93
N HIS A 200 -26.32 -6.44 9.04
CA HIS A 200 -25.95 -7.61 8.24
C HIS A 200 -25.51 -8.77 9.15
N PRO A 201 -25.91 -10.04 8.88
CA PRO A 201 -25.59 -11.17 9.75
C PRO A 201 -24.10 -11.40 10.02
N VAL A 202 -23.21 -10.97 9.12
CA VAL A 202 -21.75 -11.06 9.34
C VAL A 202 -21.32 -10.40 10.66
N PHE A 203 -21.92 -9.27 11.03
CA PHE A 203 -21.58 -8.55 12.27
C PHE A 203 -22.28 -9.11 13.52
N ASN A 204 -23.05 -10.19 13.38
CA ASN A 204 -23.92 -10.73 14.43
C ASN A 204 -23.73 -12.25 14.65
N ARG A 205 -22.71 -12.87 14.02
CA ARG A 205 -22.49 -14.32 14.05
C ARG A 205 -21.14 -14.78 14.59
N HIS A 206 -20.16 -13.90 14.74
CA HIS A 206 -18.76 -14.26 15.01
C HIS A 206 -18.22 -13.58 16.27
N HIS A 207 -18.97 -13.68 17.38
CA HIS A 207 -18.65 -12.95 18.62
C HIS A 207 -17.86 -13.78 19.64
N SER A 208 -17.87 -15.11 19.51
CA SER A 208 -16.94 -15.95 20.27
C SER A 208 -15.58 -15.99 19.59
N GLU A 209 -14.52 -16.10 20.39
CA GLU A 209 -13.15 -16.23 19.87
C GLU A 209 -13.03 -17.42 18.91
N THR A 210 -13.66 -18.56 19.25
CA THR A 210 -13.70 -19.75 18.38
C THR A 210 -14.34 -19.47 17.02
N GLU A 211 -15.47 -18.77 16.98
CA GLU A 211 -16.15 -18.44 15.71
C GLU A 211 -15.36 -17.43 14.88
N MET A 212 -14.74 -16.44 15.53
CA MET A 212 -13.88 -15.47 14.86
C MET A 212 -12.65 -16.14 14.26
N MET A 213 -11.98 -17.03 15.00
CA MET A 213 -10.84 -17.81 14.50
C MET A 213 -11.22 -18.66 13.29
N ARG A 214 -12.40 -19.31 13.32
CA ARG A 214 -12.93 -20.06 12.17
C ARG A 214 -13.24 -19.16 10.99
N TYR A 215 -13.81 -17.98 11.24
CA TYR A 215 -14.14 -17.02 10.19
C TYR A 215 -12.88 -16.50 9.49
N MET A 216 -11.88 -16.04 10.23
CA MET A 216 -10.59 -15.59 9.67
C MET A 216 -9.92 -16.70 8.86
N HIS A 217 -9.82 -17.91 9.41
CA HIS A 217 -9.26 -19.07 8.71
C HIS A 217 -10.04 -19.43 7.43
N SER A 218 -11.37 -19.28 7.47
CA SER A 218 -12.21 -19.53 6.29
C SER A 218 -12.00 -18.53 5.17
N LEU A 219 -11.57 -17.31 5.48
CA LEU A 219 -11.21 -16.29 4.49
C LEU A 219 -9.77 -16.50 4.00
N GLU A 220 -8.82 -16.70 4.92
CA GLU A 220 -7.41 -16.97 4.61
C GLU A 220 -7.26 -18.11 3.60
N LYS A 221 -8.00 -19.22 3.79
CA LYS A 221 -7.99 -20.37 2.88
C LYS A 221 -8.43 -20.09 1.45
N LYS A 222 -9.10 -18.97 1.19
CA LYS A 222 -9.59 -18.58 -0.14
C LYS A 222 -8.57 -17.78 -0.94
N ASP A 223 -7.49 -17.35 -0.29
CA ASP A 223 -6.51 -16.44 -0.86
C ASP A 223 -5.17 -17.17 -1.01
N LEU A 224 -4.68 -17.28 -2.24
CA LEU A 224 -3.33 -17.80 -2.50
C LEU A 224 -2.31 -16.75 -2.02
N ALA A 225 -1.40 -17.15 -1.13
CA ALA A 225 -0.36 -16.30 -0.56
C ALA A 225 1.04 -16.96 -0.64
N LEU A 226 2.07 -16.22 -0.23
CA LEU A 226 3.48 -16.63 -0.29
C LEU A 226 3.83 -17.84 0.59
N ASN A 227 2.98 -18.20 1.55
CA ASN A 227 3.13 -19.43 2.32
C ASN A 227 2.77 -20.70 1.52
N GLN A 228 2.24 -20.56 0.30
CA GLN A 228 1.79 -21.67 -0.53
C GLN A 228 2.56 -21.80 -1.86
N ALA A 229 2.80 -20.68 -2.56
CA ALA A 229 3.50 -20.66 -3.84
C ALA A 229 4.10 -19.29 -4.14
N MET A 230 5.07 -19.27 -5.05
CA MET A 230 5.57 -18.04 -5.67
C MET A 230 4.42 -17.25 -6.30
N ILE A 231 4.44 -15.93 -6.10
CA ILE A 231 3.54 -14.97 -6.74
C ILE A 231 4.40 -14.05 -7.62
N PRO A 232 4.65 -14.39 -8.90
CA PRO A 232 5.68 -13.73 -9.71
C PRO A 232 5.18 -12.44 -10.37
N LEU A 233 4.56 -11.54 -9.58
CA LEU A 233 4.03 -10.27 -10.04
C LEU A 233 5.15 -9.30 -10.40
N GLY A 234 5.34 -9.04 -11.70
CA GLY A 234 6.20 -7.97 -12.20
C GLY A 234 5.91 -6.61 -11.55
N SER A 235 6.96 -5.86 -11.25
CA SER A 235 6.96 -4.57 -10.56
C SER A 235 6.41 -4.63 -9.13
N CYS A 236 6.29 -5.81 -8.50
CA CYS A 236 5.79 -5.94 -7.13
C CYS A 236 6.82 -6.48 -6.14
N THR A 237 7.86 -7.16 -6.61
CA THR A 237 8.91 -7.77 -5.76
C THR A 237 8.31 -8.56 -4.59
N MET A 238 7.61 -9.64 -4.91
CA MET A 238 6.98 -10.54 -3.93
C MET A 238 8.00 -11.43 -3.20
N LYS A 239 8.97 -10.79 -2.52
CA LYS A 239 10.05 -11.47 -1.79
C LYS A 239 9.60 -11.91 -0.40
N LEU A 240 10.50 -12.61 0.32
CA LEU A 240 10.29 -13.01 1.70
C LEU A 240 9.98 -11.80 2.61
N ASN A 241 8.94 -11.93 3.43
CA ASN A 241 8.71 -11.10 4.61
C ASN A 241 9.11 -11.94 5.83
N ALA A 242 10.34 -11.81 6.32
CA ALA A 242 10.88 -12.78 7.27
C ALA A 242 10.24 -12.62 8.65
N ALA A 243 9.97 -13.72 9.35
CA ALA A 243 9.38 -13.68 10.69
C ALA A 243 10.18 -12.78 11.65
N ALA A 244 11.52 -12.84 11.60
CA ALA A 244 12.39 -11.98 12.40
C ALA A 244 12.19 -10.48 12.13
N GLU A 245 11.92 -10.10 10.87
CA GLU A 245 11.67 -8.72 10.47
C GLU A 245 10.28 -8.25 10.91
N MET A 246 9.31 -9.16 10.97
CA MET A 246 7.91 -8.88 11.35
C MET A 246 7.70 -8.72 12.86
N ILE A 247 8.45 -9.47 13.69
CA ILE A 247 8.26 -9.51 15.16
C ILE A 247 8.20 -8.12 15.82
N PRO A 248 9.07 -7.14 15.50
CA PRO A 248 9.10 -5.87 16.22
C PRO A 248 7.86 -5.00 16.05
N ILE A 249 7.07 -5.19 14.98
CA ILE A 249 5.95 -4.26 14.67
C ILE A 249 4.80 -4.35 15.68
N THR A 250 4.77 -5.40 16.50
CA THR A 250 3.79 -5.60 17.58
C THR A 250 4.41 -5.46 18.97
N TRP A 251 5.66 -5.03 19.10
CA TRP A 251 6.21 -4.67 20.41
C TRP A 251 5.57 -3.38 20.91
N PRO A 252 5.15 -3.28 22.18
CA PRO A 252 4.55 -2.07 22.74
C PRO A 252 5.38 -0.80 22.48
N GLU A 253 6.70 -0.90 22.55
CA GLU A 253 7.65 0.20 22.30
C GLU A 253 7.58 0.77 20.87
N PHE A 254 7.02 0.03 19.91
CA PHE A 254 6.71 0.50 18.57
C PHE A 254 5.19 0.72 18.36
N ALA A 255 4.34 -0.21 18.80
CA ALA A 255 2.91 -0.21 18.51
C ALA A 255 2.10 0.81 19.33
N GLU A 256 2.54 1.17 20.54
CA GLU A 256 1.71 1.93 21.49
C GLU A 256 2.06 3.42 21.57
N LEU A 257 3.15 3.87 20.93
CA LEU A 257 3.52 5.28 20.94
C LEU A 257 2.57 6.13 20.08
N HIS A 258 2.06 7.22 20.66
CA HIS A 258 1.31 8.25 19.94
C HIS A 258 2.23 9.06 19.02
N PRO A 259 1.87 9.35 17.75
CA PRO A 259 2.74 10.05 16.79
C PRO A 259 3.18 11.46 17.21
N PHE A 260 2.43 12.09 18.12
CA PHE A 260 2.68 13.45 18.59
C PHE A 260 3.13 13.51 20.05
N CYS A 261 3.64 12.40 20.60
CA CYS A 261 4.30 12.46 21.91
C CYS A 261 5.55 13.35 21.85
N PRO A 262 6.00 13.92 22.98
CA PRO A 262 7.27 14.62 23.07
C PRO A 262 8.42 13.79 22.49
N ALA A 263 9.32 14.42 21.73
CA ALA A 263 10.35 13.72 20.96
C ALA A 263 11.32 12.90 21.85
N GLU A 264 11.56 13.37 23.07
CA GLU A 264 12.35 12.70 24.10
C GLU A 264 11.78 11.36 24.55
N GLN A 265 10.48 11.11 24.35
CA GLN A 265 9.84 9.82 24.62
C GLN A 265 10.00 8.83 23.46
N ALA A 266 10.38 9.31 22.27
CA ALA A 266 10.52 8.53 21.05
C ALA A 266 11.98 8.35 20.60
N THR A 267 12.95 8.46 21.50
CA THR A 267 14.39 8.40 21.17
C THR A 267 14.79 7.10 20.46
N GLY A 268 14.20 5.96 20.85
CA GLY A 268 14.40 4.68 20.15
C GLY A 268 13.93 4.71 18.70
N TYR A 269 12.77 5.33 18.43
CA TYR A 269 12.29 5.57 17.08
C TYR A 269 13.23 6.47 16.29
N LEU A 270 13.65 7.60 16.86
CA LEU A 270 14.54 8.55 16.19
C LEU A 270 15.90 7.92 15.86
N GLN A 271 16.43 7.08 16.74
CA GLN A 271 17.66 6.33 16.49
C GLN A 271 17.47 5.33 15.34
N MET A 272 16.41 4.51 15.37
CA MET A 272 16.13 3.52 14.32
C MET A 272 15.90 4.19 12.96
N ILE A 273 15.09 5.26 12.92
CA ILE A 273 14.83 6.06 11.72
C ILE A 273 16.12 6.69 11.20
N GLY A 274 16.96 7.23 12.07
CA GLY A 274 18.25 7.82 11.70
C GLY A 274 19.20 6.80 11.06
N GLN A 275 19.31 5.60 11.67
CA GLN A 275 20.11 4.51 11.12
C GLN A 275 19.58 4.02 9.77
N LEU A 276 18.27 3.78 9.67
CA LEU A 276 17.63 3.38 8.42
C LEU A 276 17.86 4.45 7.34
N SER A 277 17.70 5.73 7.69
CA SER A 277 17.92 6.84 6.76
C SER A 277 19.35 6.88 6.24
N GLN A 278 20.34 6.71 7.11
CA GLN A 278 21.74 6.68 6.73
C GLN A 278 22.05 5.51 5.78
N TRP A 279 21.53 4.32 6.07
CA TRP A 279 21.73 3.17 5.18
C TRP A 279 21.06 3.36 3.84
N LEU A 280 19.81 3.84 3.80
CA LEU A 280 19.11 4.11 2.55
C LEU A 280 19.83 5.18 1.70
N VAL A 281 20.39 6.22 2.33
CA VAL A 281 21.26 7.21 1.67
C VAL A 281 22.46 6.53 1.00
N GLN A 282 23.15 5.62 1.69
CA GLN A 282 24.28 4.88 1.13
C GLN A 282 23.87 3.96 -0.02
N LEU A 283 22.75 3.25 0.11
CA LEU A 283 22.24 2.33 -0.91
C LEU A 283 21.71 3.05 -2.16
N THR A 284 21.41 4.35 -2.05
CA THR A 284 20.84 5.14 -3.15
C THR A 284 21.77 6.20 -3.71
N GLY A 285 22.88 6.51 -3.04
CA GLY A 285 23.82 7.54 -3.47
C GLY A 285 23.26 8.97 -3.37
N TYR A 286 22.23 9.17 -2.55
CA TYR A 286 21.68 10.48 -2.22
C TYR A 286 22.42 11.15 -1.06
N ASP A 287 21.96 12.32 -0.63
CA ASP A 287 22.59 13.09 0.45
C ASP A 287 21.67 13.24 1.68
N ALA A 288 20.34 13.16 1.48
CA ALA A 288 19.34 13.23 2.54
C ALA A 288 18.15 12.31 2.26
N LEU A 289 17.39 11.98 3.31
CA LEU A 289 16.18 11.16 3.23
C LEU A 289 15.00 11.86 3.93
N CYS A 290 13.80 11.79 3.35
CA CYS A 290 12.54 12.12 4.00
C CYS A 290 11.68 10.86 4.15
N MET A 291 11.40 10.47 5.40
CA MET A 291 10.67 9.23 5.74
C MET A 291 9.15 9.39 5.69
N GLN A 292 8.63 10.61 5.54
CA GLN A 292 7.21 10.91 5.70
C GLN A 292 6.25 10.17 4.73
N PRO A 293 6.54 10.06 3.42
CA PRO A 293 5.54 9.55 2.49
C PRO A 293 5.23 8.07 2.74
N ASN A 294 3.95 7.75 2.92
CA ASN A 294 3.47 6.44 3.35
C ASN A 294 3.06 5.49 2.20
N SER A 295 3.49 5.76 0.98
CA SER A 295 3.37 4.87 -0.18
C SER A 295 4.31 5.34 -1.30
N GLY A 296 4.59 4.50 -2.29
CA GLY A 296 5.44 4.89 -3.43
C GLY A 296 4.89 6.12 -4.19
N ALA A 297 3.59 6.11 -4.48
CA ALA A 297 2.90 7.25 -5.11
C ALA A 297 2.95 8.54 -4.27
N GLN A 298 2.90 8.43 -2.93
CA GLN A 298 3.13 9.59 -2.07
C GLN A 298 4.58 10.06 -2.11
N GLY A 299 5.54 9.16 -2.30
CA GLY A 299 6.95 9.48 -2.52
C GLY A 299 7.18 10.20 -3.86
N GLU A 300 6.50 9.80 -4.92
CA GLU A 300 6.46 10.55 -6.20
C GLU A 300 5.95 11.97 -5.99
N TYR A 301 4.76 12.11 -5.42
CA TYR A 301 4.17 13.40 -5.13
C TYR A 301 5.09 14.28 -4.26
N ALA A 302 5.67 13.72 -3.20
CA ALA A 302 6.60 14.43 -2.33
C ALA A 302 7.88 14.90 -3.05
N GLY A 303 8.47 14.05 -3.89
CA GLY A 303 9.67 14.40 -4.65
C GLY A 303 9.39 15.49 -5.69
N LEU A 304 8.25 15.42 -6.37
CA LEU A 304 7.82 16.44 -7.34
C LEU A 304 7.52 17.78 -6.65
N LEU A 305 6.92 17.78 -5.45
CA LEU A 305 6.77 18.99 -4.66
C LEU A 305 8.12 19.59 -4.23
N ALA A 306 9.10 18.75 -3.87
CA ALA A 306 10.45 19.22 -3.55
C ALA A 306 11.14 19.86 -4.76
N ILE A 307 11.03 19.25 -5.95
CA ILE A 307 11.52 19.83 -7.21
C ILE A 307 10.85 21.18 -7.49
N ARG A 308 9.53 21.25 -7.39
CA ARG A 308 8.78 22.49 -7.62
C ARG A 308 9.22 23.61 -6.67
N ARG A 309 9.32 23.34 -5.37
CA ARG A 309 9.78 24.31 -4.37
C ARG A 309 11.22 24.74 -4.61
N TYR A 310 12.08 23.82 -5.07
CA TYR A 310 13.44 24.16 -5.46
C TYR A 310 13.47 25.13 -6.64
N HIS A 311 12.65 24.92 -7.68
CA HIS A 311 12.49 25.86 -8.79
C HIS A 311 11.96 27.22 -8.32
N GLU A 312 10.90 27.23 -7.51
CA GLU A 312 10.33 28.45 -6.92
C GLU A 312 11.38 29.24 -6.12
N SER A 313 12.23 28.56 -5.33
CA SER A 313 13.29 29.20 -4.54
C SER A 313 14.36 29.93 -5.37
N ARG A 314 14.50 29.55 -6.64
CA ARG A 314 15.45 30.15 -7.60
C ARG A 314 14.80 31.19 -8.51
N GLY A 315 13.52 31.52 -8.27
CA GLY A 315 12.74 32.40 -9.15
C GLY A 315 12.31 31.73 -10.46
N GLU A 316 12.36 30.40 -10.54
CA GLU A 316 12.03 29.60 -11.72
C GLU A 316 10.68 28.87 -11.57
N GLY A 317 9.73 29.45 -10.82
CA GLY A 317 8.44 28.83 -10.50
C GLY A 317 7.55 28.51 -11.70
N ASP A 318 7.82 29.12 -12.86
CA ASP A 318 7.13 28.84 -14.13
C ASP A 318 7.55 27.50 -14.76
N ARG A 319 8.48 26.74 -14.16
CA ARG A 319 8.87 25.38 -14.57
C ARG A 319 7.83 24.34 -14.11
N HIS A 320 6.91 23.96 -15.00
CA HIS A 320 5.78 23.07 -14.71
C HIS A 320 5.65 21.86 -15.66
N LEU A 321 6.45 21.77 -16.73
CA LEU A 321 6.40 20.64 -17.66
C LEU A 321 7.15 19.44 -17.08
N CYS A 322 6.47 18.29 -16.99
CA CYS A 322 7.03 17.02 -16.54
C CYS A 322 7.09 16.03 -17.71
N LEU A 323 8.30 15.66 -18.12
CA LEU A 323 8.51 14.65 -19.15
C LEU A 323 8.31 13.25 -18.56
N ILE A 324 7.50 12.40 -19.19
CA ILE A 324 7.23 11.04 -18.69
C ILE A 324 7.27 10.04 -19.85
N PRO A 325 8.18 9.05 -19.85
CA PRO A 325 8.18 7.98 -20.84
C PRO A 325 6.84 7.24 -20.89
N SER A 326 6.40 6.83 -22.08
CA SER A 326 5.15 6.08 -22.26
C SER A 326 5.12 4.75 -21.50
N SER A 327 6.29 4.19 -21.19
CA SER A 327 6.45 2.96 -20.40
C SER A 327 6.27 3.16 -18.89
N ALA A 328 6.34 4.40 -18.38
CA ALA A 328 6.32 4.66 -16.94
C ALA A 328 5.04 4.12 -16.28
N HIS A 329 5.14 3.78 -14.99
CA HIS A 329 4.00 3.36 -14.19
C HIS A 329 2.90 4.44 -14.17
N GLY A 330 1.64 4.02 -14.02
CA GLY A 330 0.50 4.94 -14.08
C GLY A 330 0.44 5.95 -12.92
N THR A 331 1.15 5.67 -11.83
CA THR A 331 1.31 6.60 -10.70
C THR A 331 2.09 7.83 -11.10
N ASN A 332 3.14 7.71 -11.92
CA ASN A 332 4.01 8.83 -12.31
C ASN A 332 3.20 10.00 -12.93
N PRO A 333 2.40 9.80 -13.99
CA PRO A 333 1.59 10.87 -14.56
C PRO A 333 0.47 11.35 -13.64
N ALA A 334 -0.11 10.48 -12.81
CA ALA A 334 -1.12 10.88 -11.82
C ALA A 334 -0.52 11.77 -10.71
N SER A 335 0.69 11.44 -10.25
CA SER A 335 1.47 12.19 -9.25
C SER A 335 1.92 13.55 -9.80
N ALA A 336 2.35 13.61 -11.06
CA ALA A 336 2.67 14.86 -11.76
C ALA A 336 1.46 15.79 -11.86
N GLN A 337 0.30 15.27 -12.29
CA GLN A 337 -0.92 16.06 -12.32
C GLN A 337 -1.35 16.52 -10.93
N MET A 338 -1.23 15.67 -9.91
CA MET A 338 -1.54 16.03 -8.52
C MET A 338 -0.62 17.12 -7.97
N ALA A 339 0.66 17.16 -8.40
CA ALA A 339 1.62 18.21 -8.08
C ALA A 339 1.40 19.52 -8.85
N GLY A 340 0.41 19.56 -9.74
CA GLY A 340 0.10 20.71 -10.59
C GLY A 340 1.07 20.89 -11.76
N MET A 341 1.66 19.80 -12.25
CA MET A 341 2.54 19.78 -13.43
C MET A 341 1.78 19.30 -14.67
N ASP A 342 2.18 19.81 -15.83
CA ASP A 342 1.67 19.35 -17.12
C ASP A 342 2.51 18.19 -17.65
N VAL A 343 1.86 17.07 -17.95
CA VAL A 343 2.51 15.85 -18.42
C VAL A 343 2.79 15.94 -19.92
N VAL A 344 4.05 15.75 -20.30
CA VAL A 344 4.50 15.62 -21.70
C VAL A 344 5.04 14.20 -21.88
N VAL A 345 4.33 13.39 -22.64
CA VAL A 345 4.72 11.99 -22.88
C VAL A 345 5.97 11.94 -23.75
N VAL A 346 6.98 11.18 -23.37
CA VAL A 346 8.17 10.85 -24.18
C VAL A 346 8.00 9.45 -24.77
N ALA A 347 8.30 9.28 -26.05
CA ALA A 347 8.16 8.01 -26.76
C ALA A 347 9.19 6.97 -26.28
N CYS A 348 8.86 5.70 -26.48
CA CYS A 348 9.83 4.61 -26.40
C CYS A 348 10.17 4.10 -27.81
N ASP A 349 11.41 3.68 -28.01
CA ASP A 349 11.83 3.06 -29.26
C ASP A 349 11.24 1.63 -29.42
N LYS A 350 11.53 0.98 -30.56
CA LYS A 350 11.03 -0.39 -30.84
C LYS A 350 11.59 -1.45 -29.88
N GLN A 351 12.69 -1.17 -29.20
CA GLN A 351 13.33 -2.05 -28.23
C GLN A 351 12.86 -1.75 -26.80
N GLY A 352 11.93 -0.80 -26.63
CA GLY A 352 11.34 -0.44 -25.36
C GLY A 352 12.18 0.53 -24.52
N ASN A 353 13.25 1.11 -25.06
CA ASN A 353 14.05 2.14 -24.38
C ASN A 353 13.42 3.52 -24.56
N ILE A 354 13.83 4.50 -23.75
CA ILE A 354 13.46 5.90 -23.96
C ILE A 354 14.04 6.39 -25.31
N ASP A 355 13.18 6.97 -26.16
CA ASP A 355 13.63 7.57 -27.42
C ASP A 355 14.39 8.88 -27.13
N LEU A 356 15.71 8.84 -27.25
CA LEU A 356 16.58 10.00 -27.02
C LEU A 356 16.37 11.15 -28.03
N GLY A 357 15.89 10.84 -29.24
CA GLY A 357 15.59 11.86 -30.24
C GLY A 357 14.36 12.66 -29.81
N ASP A 358 13.28 11.95 -29.51
CA ASP A 358 12.03 12.53 -29.01
C ASP A 358 12.23 13.26 -27.67
N LEU A 359 13.04 12.70 -26.76
CA LEU A 359 13.41 13.36 -25.50
C LEU A 359 14.10 14.70 -25.74
N ARG A 360 15.11 14.76 -26.62
CA ARG A 360 15.81 16.02 -26.93
C ARG A 360 14.87 17.04 -27.53
N GLU A 361 14.01 16.61 -28.45
CA GLU A 361 13.02 17.49 -29.08
C GLU A 361 12.08 18.09 -28.04
N LYS A 362 11.51 17.25 -27.16
CA LYS A 362 10.58 17.70 -26.11
C LYS A 362 11.26 18.55 -25.04
N ALA A 363 12.49 18.23 -24.65
CA ALA A 363 13.26 19.06 -23.73
C ALA A 363 13.57 20.43 -24.34
N ALA A 364 13.96 20.49 -25.62
CA ALA A 364 14.19 21.74 -26.33
C ALA A 364 12.91 22.58 -26.50
N GLN A 365 11.78 21.94 -26.81
CA GLN A 365 10.47 22.60 -26.91
C GLN A 365 9.99 23.13 -25.55
N ALA A 366 10.25 22.38 -24.47
CA ALA A 366 9.92 22.80 -23.11
C ALA A 366 10.75 24.01 -22.65
N GLY A 367 12.04 24.04 -23.00
CA GLY A 367 12.96 25.14 -22.67
C GLY A 367 12.91 25.51 -21.19
N ASP A 368 12.74 26.80 -20.88
CA ASP A 368 12.68 27.32 -19.51
C ASP A 368 11.44 26.90 -18.71
N LYS A 369 10.48 26.18 -19.33
CA LYS A 369 9.32 25.61 -18.63
C LYS A 369 9.55 24.17 -18.16
N LEU A 370 10.67 23.55 -18.53
CA LEU A 370 11.00 22.18 -18.13
C LEU A 370 11.22 22.12 -16.61
N SER A 371 10.36 21.37 -15.92
CA SER A 371 10.45 21.13 -14.48
C SER A 371 11.29 19.89 -14.18
N CYS A 372 10.91 18.76 -14.75
CA CYS A 372 11.59 17.50 -14.52
C CYS A 372 11.28 16.44 -15.58
N ILE A 373 12.01 15.32 -15.51
CA ILE A 373 11.62 14.04 -16.08
C ILE A 373 11.33 13.05 -14.95
N MET A 374 10.36 12.16 -15.14
CA MET A 374 10.19 10.97 -14.31
C MET A 374 10.60 9.73 -15.11
N VAL A 375 11.64 9.02 -14.66
CA VAL A 375 12.14 7.78 -15.29
C VAL A 375 12.12 6.63 -14.30
N THR A 376 12.04 5.39 -14.77
CA THR A 376 12.20 4.19 -13.94
C THR A 376 13.47 3.47 -14.37
N TYR A 377 14.29 3.01 -13.42
CA TYR A 377 15.52 2.28 -13.74
C TYR A 377 15.71 1.06 -12.83
N PRO A 378 16.03 -0.13 -13.36
CA PRO A 378 15.77 -0.53 -14.76
C PRO A 378 14.30 -0.24 -15.13
N SER A 379 14.04 -0.06 -16.43
CA SER A 379 12.72 0.38 -16.90
C SER A 379 11.63 -0.61 -16.51
N THR A 380 10.37 -0.18 -16.62
CA THR A 380 9.19 -1.06 -16.43
C THR A 380 9.13 -2.21 -17.44
N HIS A 381 9.99 -2.19 -18.48
CA HIS A 381 10.17 -3.29 -19.41
C HIS A 381 11.14 -4.37 -18.90
N GLY A 382 11.72 -4.20 -17.71
CA GLY A 382 12.67 -5.15 -17.12
C GLY A 382 14.05 -5.11 -17.78
N VAL A 383 14.47 -3.97 -18.33
CA VAL A 383 15.75 -3.83 -19.04
C VAL A 383 16.60 -2.67 -18.50
N TYR A 384 17.92 -2.85 -18.54
CA TYR A 384 18.89 -1.79 -18.25
C TYR A 384 19.13 -0.94 -19.50
N GLU A 385 18.63 0.29 -19.48
CA GLU A 385 18.89 1.25 -20.55
C GLU A 385 20.35 1.75 -20.51
N GLU A 386 21.11 1.51 -21.58
CA GLU A 386 22.52 1.91 -21.66
C GLU A 386 22.70 3.45 -21.68
N THR A 387 21.65 4.19 -21.97
CA THR A 387 21.62 5.64 -22.18
C THR A 387 21.07 6.43 -20.99
N ILE A 388 20.76 5.79 -19.85
CA ILE A 388 20.08 6.47 -18.72
C ILE A 388 20.83 7.72 -18.21
N ARG A 389 22.16 7.72 -18.24
CA ARG A 389 22.97 8.90 -17.83
C ARG A 389 22.83 10.04 -18.82
N GLU A 390 22.71 9.73 -20.11
CA GLU A 390 22.49 10.70 -21.17
C GLU A 390 21.10 11.34 -21.05
N VAL A 391 20.08 10.54 -20.69
CA VAL A 391 18.74 11.06 -20.33
C VAL A 391 18.83 12.09 -19.21
N CYS A 392 19.55 11.78 -18.13
CA CYS A 392 19.76 12.72 -17.02
C CYS A 392 20.44 14.01 -17.49
N GLN A 393 21.52 13.87 -18.26
CA GLN A 393 22.29 15.00 -18.79
C GLN A 393 21.46 15.91 -19.69
N ILE A 394 20.63 15.34 -20.59
CA ILE A 394 19.75 16.13 -21.46
C ILE A 394 18.81 16.98 -20.60
N VAL A 395 18.17 16.39 -19.59
CA VAL A 395 17.21 17.13 -18.75
C VAL A 395 17.90 18.22 -17.93
N HIS A 396 19.08 17.93 -17.37
CA HIS A 396 19.88 18.91 -16.64
C HIS A 396 20.36 20.07 -17.53
N GLN A 397 20.68 19.82 -18.80
CA GLN A 397 21.07 20.88 -19.76
C GLN A 397 19.98 21.93 -19.99
N TYR A 398 18.71 21.56 -19.83
CA TYR A 398 17.56 22.47 -19.95
C TYR A 398 17.05 22.97 -18.57
N GLY A 399 17.83 22.76 -17.51
CA GLY A 399 17.52 23.23 -16.15
C GLY A 399 16.46 22.41 -15.41
N GLY A 400 16.01 21.28 -15.98
CA GLY A 400 15.10 20.35 -15.32
C GLY A 400 15.77 19.53 -14.22
N GLN A 401 14.97 18.82 -13.44
CA GLN A 401 15.43 17.83 -12.44
C GLN A 401 15.09 16.41 -12.88
N VAL A 402 15.77 15.42 -12.34
CA VAL A 402 15.56 14.01 -12.65
C VAL A 402 14.94 13.31 -11.44
N TYR A 403 13.67 12.97 -11.57
CA TYR A 403 13.00 12.06 -10.66
C TYR A 403 13.18 10.62 -11.17
N LEU A 404 13.77 9.75 -10.33
CA LEU A 404 13.89 8.33 -10.62
C LEU A 404 12.93 7.52 -9.74
N ASP A 405 12.02 6.79 -10.37
CA ASP A 405 11.14 5.83 -9.71
C ASP A 405 11.97 4.63 -9.23
N GLY A 406 12.09 4.49 -7.92
CA GLY A 406 12.88 3.45 -7.26
C GLY A 406 12.10 2.18 -6.96
N ALA A 407 10.91 1.96 -7.54
CA ALA A 407 10.18 0.70 -7.40
C ALA A 407 11.01 -0.52 -7.83
N ASN A 408 11.90 -0.35 -8.81
CA ASN A 408 12.75 -1.41 -9.38
C ASN A 408 14.15 -1.47 -8.72
N MET A 409 14.32 -0.90 -7.52
CA MET A 409 15.59 -0.93 -6.79
C MET A 409 16.07 -2.34 -6.43
N ASN A 410 15.22 -3.37 -6.48
CA ASN A 410 15.66 -4.75 -6.24
C ASN A 410 16.72 -5.23 -7.26
N ALA A 411 16.80 -4.59 -8.42
CA ALA A 411 17.87 -4.85 -9.40
C ALA A 411 19.13 -4.00 -9.15
N GLN A 412 19.07 -2.96 -8.33
CA GLN A 412 20.15 -1.99 -8.18
C GLN A 412 20.97 -2.15 -6.88
N VAL A 413 20.32 -2.50 -5.77
CA VAL A 413 20.93 -2.49 -4.43
C VAL A 413 22.26 -3.25 -4.41
N GLY A 414 23.34 -2.56 -4.02
CA GLY A 414 24.70 -3.14 -3.94
C GLY A 414 25.41 -3.33 -5.29
N ILE A 415 24.78 -2.94 -6.40
CA ILE A 415 25.33 -3.03 -7.78
C ILE A 415 25.55 -1.62 -8.36
N THR A 416 24.53 -0.76 -8.31
CA THR A 416 24.57 0.64 -8.75
C THR A 416 23.65 1.47 -7.84
N THR A 417 23.66 2.80 -7.99
CA THR A 417 22.80 3.68 -7.20
C THR A 417 22.17 4.79 -8.08
N PRO A 418 20.90 5.18 -7.82
CA PRO A 418 20.24 6.29 -8.54
C PRO A 418 21.05 7.59 -8.53
N GLY A 419 21.62 7.95 -7.38
CA GLY A 419 22.40 9.17 -7.23
C GLY A 419 23.76 9.14 -7.96
N TYR A 420 24.30 7.95 -8.28
CA TYR A 420 25.46 7.80 -9.16
C TYR A 420 25.08 7.90 -10.64
N ILE A 421 23.89 7.40 -11.01
CA ILE A 421 23.36 7.47 -12.37
C ILE A 421 23.14 8.92 -12.81
N GLY A 422 22.65 9.77 -11.90
CA GLY A 422 22.40 11.19 -12.16
C GLY A 422 21.01 11.64 -11.71
N ALA A 423 20.27 10.83 -10.97
CA ALA A 423 18.97 11.22 -10.44
C ALA A 423 19.13 12.20 -9.27
N ASP A 424 18.20 13.17 -9.18
CA ASP A 424 18.17 14.19 -8.12
C ASP A 424 17.31 13.74 -6.93
N VAL A 425 16.26 12.96 -7.20
CA VAL A 425 15.35 12.42 -6.19
C VAL A 425 14.80 11.07 -6.63
N SER A 426 14.63 10.14 -5.69
CA SER A 426 13.86 8.91 -5.90
C SER A 426 12.99 8.61 -4.69
N HIS A 427 11.81 8.02 -4.90
CA HIS A 427 11.17 7.25 -3.84
C HIS A 427 11.68 5.81 -3.80
N LEU A 428 11.50 5.14 -2.67
CA LEU A 428 11.74 3.69 -2.53
C LEU A 428 10.46 2.99 -2.07
N ASN A 429 10.07 1.89 -2.71
CA ASN A 429 9.02 1.04 -2.16
C ASN A 429 9.61 0.09 -1.11
N LEU A 430 9.52 0.46 0.18
CA LEU A 430 9.97 -0.44 1.26
C LEU A 430 9.18 -1.75 1.29
N HIS A 431 7.94 -1.73 0.80
CA HIS A 431 7.03 -2.88 0.65
C HIS A 431 7.23 -3.69 -0.63
N LYS A 432 8.31 -3.39 -1.37
CA LYS A 432 8.80 -4.21 -2.48
C LYS A 432 10.22 -4.63 -2.16
N THR A 433 11.16 -3.72 -2.31
CA THR A 433 12.60 -4.01 -2.20
C THR A 433 13.06 -4.34 -0.77
N PHE A 434 12.40 -3.81 0.25
CA PHE A 434 12.87 -3.87 1.65
C PHE A 434 11.89 -4.56 2.61
N CYS A 435 11.21 -5.59 2.10
CA CYS A 435 10.51 -6.64 2.87
C CYS A 435 9.26 -6.24 3.67
N ILE A 436 8.79 -4.98 3.68
CA ILE A 436 7.47 -4.68 4.26
C ILE A 436 6.41 -5.53 3.53
N PRO A 437 5.50 -6.22 4.23
CA PRO A 437 4.55 -7.13 3.60
C PRO A 437 3.55 -6.39 2.73
N HIS A 438 3.18 -7.00 1.61
CA HIS A 438 2.20 -6.43 0.67
C HIS A 438 0.79 -6.32 1.27
N GLY A 439 0.44 -7.14 2.26
CA GLY A 439 -0.79 -7.01 3.05
C GLY A 439 -2.10 -7.07 2.25
N GLY A 440 -2.11 -7.74 1.09
CA GLY A 440 -3.26 -7.76 0.17
C GLY A 440 -3.51 -6.44 -0.58
N GLY A 441 -2.54 -5.52 -0.56
CA GLY A 441 -2.62 -4.19 -1.20
C GLY A 441 -2.32 -3.01 -0.27
N GLY A 442 -1.63 -3.25 0.84
CA GLY A 442 -1.20 -2.26 1.83
C GLY A 442 -1.09 -2.87 3.22
N PRO A 443 -0.14 -2.44 4.06
CA PRO A 443 0.49 -1.12 4.05
C PRO A 443 1.68 -0.96 3.11
N GLY A 444 2.14 0.29 2.94
CA GLY A 444 3.41 0.60 2.31
C GLY A 444 4.13 1.76 3.03
N MET A 445 5.39 1.96 2.65
CA MET A 445 6.17 3.18 2.92
C MET A 445 6.93 3.55 1.65
N GLY A 446 7.03 4.85 1.38
CA GLY A 446 7.63 5.44 0.19
C GLY A 446 8.62 6.57 0.48
N PRO A 447 9.62 6.37 1.35
CA PRO A 447 10.59 7.42 1.66
C PRO A 447 11.28 7.93 0.40
N ILE A 448 11.62 9.22 0.39
CA ILE A 448 12.38 9.82 -0.71
C ILE A 448 13.82 10.08 -0.32
N GLY A 449 14.75 9.63 -1.15
CA GLY A 449 16.14 10.06 -1.13
C GLY A 449 16.34 11.22 -2.09
N VAL A 450 17.08 12.24 -1.66
CA VAL A 450 17.30 13.47 -2.44
C VAL A 450 18.77 13.90 -2.42
N LYS A 451 19.20 14.55 -3.49
CA LYS A 451 20.48 15.28 -3.52
C LYS A 451 20.44 16.51 -2.63
N ALA A 452 21.62 16.97 -2.22
CA ALA A 452 21.78 18.02 -1.22
C ALA A 452 21.00 19.30 -1.53
N HIS A 453 20.90 19.70 -2.81
CA HIS A 453 20.17 20.91 -3.21
C HIS A 453 18.64 20.80 -3.07
N LEU A 454 18.08 19.59 -3.03
CA LEU A 454 16.65 19.35 -2.80
C LEU A 454 16.30 19.14 -1.31
N ALA A 455 17.29 18.81 -0.47
CA ALA A 455 17.08 18.49 0.94
C ALA A 455 16.30 19.57 1.74
N PRO A 456 16.50 20.89 1.54
CA PRO A 456 15.74 21.92 2.25
C PRO A 456 14.25 21.99 1.87
N PHE A 457 13.85 21.33 0.78
CA PHE A 457 12.53 21.47 0.15
C PHE A 457 11.62 20.25 0.32
N VAL A 458 12.15 19.13 0.86
CA VAL A 458 11.38 17.93 1.16
C VAL A 458 10.32 18.22 2.22
N PRO A 459 9.21 17.46 2.28
CA PRO A 459 8.15 17.68 3.26
C PRO A 459 8.62 17.65 4.72
N GLY A 460 7.97 18.47 5.53
CA GLY A 460 8.14 18.58 6.98
C GLY A 460 6.87 18.13 7.69
N HIS A 461 6.55 18.68 8.87
CA HIS A 461 5.25 18.43 9.50
C HIS A 461 4.73 19.69 10.21
N SER A 462 3.41 19.86 10.26
CA SER A 462 2.79 21.09 10.79
C SER A 462 2.68 21.12 12.32
N VAL A 463 2.54 19.95 12.96
CA VAL A 463 2.41 19.82 14.42
C VAL A 463 3.75 19.52 15.09
N VAL A 464 4.38 18.41 14.71
CA VAL A 464 5.70 18.01 15.22
C VAL A 464 6.80 18.74 14.46
N GLN A 465 7.66 19.46 15.20
CA GLN A 465 8.86 20.09 14.68
C GLN A 465 10.07 19.51 15.43
N ILE A 466 11.01 18.93 14.69
CA ILE A 466 12.24 18.35 15.24
C ILE A 466 13.41 18.91 14.43
N ASP A 467 14.13 19.84 15.02
CA ASP A 467 15.24 20.53 14.37
C ASP A 467 16.30 19.55 13.87
N GLY A 468 16.76 19.75 12.63
CA GLY A 468 17.74 18.88 11.98
C GLY A 468 17.20 17.52 11.52
N VAL A 469 15.93 17.18 11.80
CA VAL A 469 15.29 15.92 11.38
C VAL A 469 14.14 16.17 10.40
N LEU A 470 13.29 17.16 10.67
CA LEU A 470 12.16 17.51 9.82
C LEU A 470 12.36 18.93 9.26
N THR A 471 11.95 19.13 8.01
CA THR A 471 11.86 20.49 7.45
C THR A 471 10.58 21.17 7.95
N GLN A 472 10.34 22.41 7.51
CA GLN A 472 9.11 23.15 7.76
C GLN A 472 8.21 23.24 6.52
N GLN A 473 8.45 22.41 5.50
CA GLN A 473 7.84 22.54 4.18
C GLN A 473 6.51 21.77 4.05
N GLY A 474 5.52 22.14 4.86
CA GLY A 474 4.19 21.49 4.87
C GLY A 474 4.27 19.98 5.14
N ALA A 475 3.15 19.26 4.94
CA ALA A 475 3.09 17.81 5.13
C ALA A 475 2.39 17.12 3.97
N VAL A 476 2.87 15.93 3.60
CA VAL A 476 2.25 15.02 2.61
C VAL A 476 1.64 13.78 3.28
N SER A 477 1.81 13.62 4.60
CA SER A 477 1.19 12.56 5.40
C SER A 477 0.78 13.12 6.75
N ALA A 478 -0.23 12.50 7.38
CA ALA A 478 -0.81 13.00 8.62
C ALA A 478 0.09 12.83 9.86
N ALA A 479 1.14 12.00 9.76
CA ALA A 479 2.13 11.78 10.81
C ALA A 479 3.54 12.10 10.26
N PRO A 480 4.46 12.61 11.10
CA PRO A 480 5.76 13.12 10.65
C PRO A 480 6.61 12.08 9.92
N PHE A 481 6.51 10.81 10.33
CA PHE A 481 7.26 9.69 9.75
C PHE A 481 6.36 8.64 9.10
N GLY A 482 5.17 9.05 8.64
CA GLY A 482 4.21 8.16 7.98
C GLY A 482 3.78 6.99 8.86
N SER A 483 3.95 5.77 8.37
CA SER A 483 3.65 4.53 9.10
C SER A 483 4.90 4.02 9.82
N ALA A 484 5.27 4.68 10.91
CA ALA A 484 6.57 4.46 11.54
C ALA A 484 6.74 3.03 12.13
N SER A 485 5.69 2.38 12.62
CA SER A 485 5.81 1.05 13.28
C SER A 485 6.20 -0.09 12.34
N ILE A 486 6.14 0.09 11.02
CA ILE A 486 6.58 -0.91 10.03
C ILE A 486 7.99 -0.65 9.47
N LEU A 487 8.62 0.48 9.81
CA LEU A 487 10.01 0.76 9.46
C LEU A 487 11.03 -0.23 10.08
N PRO A 488 10.80 -0.81 11.28
CA PRO A 488 11.66 -1.86 11.82
C PRO A 488 11.85 -3.05 10.88
N ILE A 489 10.88 -3.38 10.01
CA ILE A 489 10.99 -4.48 9.04
C ILE A 489 12.18 -4.25 8.10
N SER A 490 12.19 -3.09 7.43
CA SER A 490 13.29 -2.73 6.51
C SER A 490 14.61 -2.51 7.25
N TRP A 491 14.56 -1.98 8.48
CA TRP A 491 15.75 -1.85 9.33
C TRP A 491 16.36 -3.23 9.64
N MET A 492 15.52 -4.21 10.02
CA MET A 492 15.94 -5.59 10.32
C MET A 492 16.53 -6.27 9.07
N TYR A 493 15.87 -6.14 7.91
CA TYR A 493 16.37 -6.68 6.64
C TYR A 493 17.77 -6.15 6.32
N ILE A 494 17.96 -4.82 6.28
CA ILE A 494 19.26 -4.21 5.96
C ILE A 494 20.32 -4.62 6.99
N ARG A 495 19.95 -4.63 8.28
CA ARG A 495 20.87 -4.98 9.36
C ARG A 495 21.34 -6.43 9.29
N MET A 496 20.45 -7.37 9.00
CA MET A 496 20.76 -8.80 8.93
C MET A 496 21.50 -9.17 7.64
N MET A 497 21.11 -8.58 6.50
CA MET A 497 21.72 -8.88 5.21
C MET A 497 23.12 -8.28 5.09
N GLY A 498 23.34 -7.07 5.62
CA GLY A 498 24.56 -6.31 5.40
C GLY A 498 24.82 -6.02 3.91
N ALA A 499 25.93 -5.37 3.60
CA ALA A 499 26.22 -4.96 2.22
C ALA A 499 26.38 -6.15 1.24
N GLU A 500 27.04 -7.23 1.68
CA GLU A 500 27.27 -8.42 0.85
C GLU A 500 25.96 -9.17 0.58
N GLY A 501 25.15 -9.41 1.60
CA GLY A 501 23.85 -10.07 1.44
C GLY A 501 22.90 -9.25 0.56
N LEU A 502 22.87 -7.93 0.72
CA LEU A 502 22.05 -7.05 -0.12
C LEU A 502 22.47 -7.11 -1.60
N LYS A 503 23.78 -7.07 -1.88
CA LYS A 503 24.30 -7.24 -3.25
C LYS A 503 23.96 -8.62 -3.82
N GLN A 504 24.09 -9.67 -3.00
CA GLN A 504 23.76 -11.03 -3.40
C GLN A 504 22.27 -11.16 -3.72
N ALA A 505 21.39 -10.56 -2.92
CA ALA A 505 19.95 -10.54 -3.16
C ALA A 505 19.64 -9.96 -4.55
N SER A 506 20.13 -8.76 -4.88
CA SER A 506 19.94 -8.18 -6.21
C SER A 506 20.53 -9.05 -7.34
N SER A 507 21.70 -9.65 -7.10
CA SER A 507 22.32 -10.55 -8.09
C SER A 507 21.50 -11.80 -8.36
N VAL A 508 20.91 -12.41 -7.32
CA VAL A 508 20.06 -13.60 -7.43
C VAL A 508 18.70 -13.26 -8.04
N ALA A 509 18.11 -12.09 -7.71
CA ALA A 509 16.88 -11.64 -8.36
C ALA A 509 17.06 -11.52 -9.89
N ILE A 510 18.18 -10.93 -10.33
CA ILE A 510 18.54 -10.84 -11.76
C ILE A 510 18.78 -12.23 -12.36
N LEU A 511 19.51 -13.10 -11.65
CA LEU A 511 19.76 -14.48 -12.09
C LEU A 511 18.46 -15.26 -12.30
N ASN A 512 17.54 -15.21 -11.33
CA ASN A 512 16.28 -15.93 -11.36
C ASN A 512 15.39 -15.46 -12.52
N ALA A 513 15.31 -14.16 -12.76
CA ALA A 513 14.56 -13.61 -13.89
C ALA A 513 15.13 -14.04 -15.25
N ASN A 514 16.46 -13.97 -15.40
CA ASN A 514 17.13 -14.44 -16.61
C ASN A 514 17.00 -15.96 -16.81
N TYR A 515 16.97 -16.73 -15.72
CA TYR A 515 16.73 -18.18 -15.78
C TYR A 515 15.34 -18.49 -16.33
N ILE A 516 14.29 -17.85 -15.81
CA ILE A 516 12.92 -17.98 -16.32
C ILE A 516 12.84 -17.54 -17.78
N ALA A 517 13.34 -16.34 -18.10
CA ALA A 517 13.31 -15.79 -19.46
C ALA A 517 13.97 -16.76 -20.45
N ARG A 518 15.15 -17.29 -20.11
CA ARG A 518 15.89 -18.23 -20.96
C ARG A 518 15.18 -19.56 -21.16
N ARG A 519 14.50 -20.07 -20.13
CA ARG A 519 13.78 -21.35 -20.18
C ARG A 519 12.45 -21.25 -20.93
N LEU A 520 11.82 -20.06 -20.95
CA LEU A 520 10.54 -19.84 -21.61
C LEU A 520 10.63 -19.24 -23.01
N GLN A 521 11.76 -18.63 -23.39
CA GLN A 521 11.90 -17.86 -24.65
C GLN A 521 11.45 -18.57 -25.93
N SER A 522 11.56 -19.91 -26.01
CA SER A 522 11.17 -20.69 -27.19
C SER A 522 9.67 -20.95 -27.28
N ALA A 523 8.98 -20.93 -26.13
CA ALA A 523 7.54 -21.11 -26.03
C ALA A 523 6.79 -19.78 -26.03
N TYR A 524 7.38 -18.77 -25.37
CA TYR A 524 6.84 -17.43 -25.21
C TYR A 524 7.96 -16.42 -25.52
N PRO A 525 7.83 -15.61 -26.59
CA PRO A 525 8.84 -14.61 -26.91
C PRO A 525 9.06 -13.64 -25.75
N VAL A 526 10.32 -13.37 -25.40
CA VAL A 526 10.67 -12.31 -24.44
C VAL A 526 10.63 -10.99 -25.20
N LEU A 527 9.73 -10.09 -24.82
CA LEU A 527 9.41 -8.91 -25.61
C LEU A 527 10.58 -7.92 -25.70
N TYR A 528 11.24 -7.67 -24.56
CA TYR A 528 12.35 -6.72 -24.45
C TYR A 528 13.54 -7.38 -23.77
N THR A 529 14.73 -7.11 -24.29
CA THR A 529 16.00 -7.55 -23.71
C THR A 529 17.02 -6.43 -23.84
N GLY A 530 17.89 -6.30 -22.84
CA GLY A 530 19.05 -5.43 -22.92
C GLY A 530 20.23 -6.12 -23.62
N ARG A 531 21.42 -5.59 -23.37
CA ARG A 531 22.67 -6.11 -23.91
C ARG A 531 22.83 -7.62 -23.66
N ASP A 532 23.35 -8.31 -24.68
CA ASP A 532 23.57 -9.76 -24.70
C ASP A 532 22.29 -10.60 -24.48
N GLY A 533 21.11 -10.05 -24.77
CA GLY A 533 19.83 -10.73 -24.65
C GLY A 533 19.39 -10.99 -23.20
N ARG A 534 19.87 -10.16 -22.26
CA ARG A 534 19.58 -10.31 -20.82
C ARG A 534 18.51 -9.34 -20.36
N VAL A 535 17.79 -9.74 -19.32
CA VAL A 535 16.83 -8.90 -18.58
C VAL A 535 17.43 -8.48 -17.25
N ALA A 536 16.77 -7.56 -16.54
CA ALA A 536 17.09 -7.18 -15.18
C ALA A 536 16.49 -8.18 -14.17
N HIS A 537 15.67 -7.73 -13.23
CA HIS A 537 15.00 -8.54 -12.20
C HIS A 537 13.63 -9.07 -12.63
N GLU A 538 13.14 -8.69 -13.81
CA GLU A 538 11.84 -9.09 -14.35
C GLU A 538 11.90 -9.21 -15.89
N CYS A 539 10.97 -9.95 -16.48
CA CYS A 539 10.85 -10.07 -17.95
C CYS A 539 9.40 -10.00 -18.42
N ILE A 540 9.18 -9.61 -19.69
CA ILE A 540 7.87 -9.58 -20.32
C ILE A 540 7.76 -10.71 -21.35
N LEU A 541 6.76 -11.57 -21.17
CA LEU A 541 6.39 -12.61 -22.11
C LEU A 541 5.31 -12.08 -23.06
N ASP A 542 5.59 -12.08 -24.36
CA ASP A 542 4.68 -11.56 -25.37
C ASP A 542 3.64 -12.61 -25.79
N ILE A 543 2.41 -12.43 -25.33
CA ILE A 543 1.28 -13.32 -25.64
C ILE A 543 0.51 -12.85 -26.89
N ARG A 544 0.74 -11.62 -27.37
CA ARG A 544 -0.05 -11.04 -28.47
C ARG A 544 0.03 -11.85 -29.77
N PRO A 545 1.21 -12.30 -30.23
CA PRO A 545 1.28 -13.15 -31.43
C PRO A 545 0.57 -14.49 -31.24
N LEU A 546 0.66 -15.07 -30.03
CA LEU A 546 -0.02 -16.31 -29.69
C LEU A 546 -1.54 -16.13 -29.73
N LYS A 547 -2.06 -15.04 -29.16
CA LYS A 547 -3.48 -14.69 -29.19
C LYS A 547 -4.01 -14.48 -30.60
N GLU A 548 -3.25 -13.77 -31.45
CA GLU A 548 -3.62 -13.56 -32.85
C GLU A 548 -3.70 -14.89 -33.64
N GLN A 549 -2.79 -15.81 -33.36
CA GLN A 549 -2.72 -17.11 -34.06
C GLN A 549 -3.72 -18.14 -33.53
N THR A 550 -3.99 -18.14 -32.23
CA THR A 550 -4.68 -19.26 -31.55
C THR A 550 -6.01 -18.88 -30.93
N GLY A 551 -6.28 -17.58 -30.76
CA GLY A 551 -7.43 -17.08 -29.99
C GLY A 551 -7.26 -17.13 -28.47
N ILE A 552 -6.22 -17.80 -27.95
CA ILE A 552 -5.95 -17.89 -26.50
C ILE A 552 -5.28 -16.62 -25.99
N SER A 553 -5.86 -16.00 -24.96
CA SER A 553 -5.40 -14.74 -24.41
C SER A 553 -4.48 -14.89 -23.19
N GLU A 554 -3.84 -13.78 -22.84
CA GLU A 554 -3.08 -13.63 -21.59
C GLU A 554 -3.95 -13.87 -20.35
N LEU A 555 -5.26 -13.56 -20.42
CA LEU A 555 -6.22 -13.81 -19.35
C LEU A 555 -6.47 -15.31 -19.17
N ASP A 556 -6.56 -16.07 -20.26
CA ASP A 556 -6.76 -17.52 -20.21
C ASP A 556 -5.57 -18.21 -19.55
N ILE A 557 -4.35 -17.81 -19.93
CA ILE A 557 -3.11 -18.26 -19.27
C ILE A 557 -3.11 -17.89 -17.78
N ALA A 558 -3.44 -16.64 -17.46
CA ALA A 558 -3.49 -16.15 -16.08
C ALA A 558 -4.47 -16.95 -15.21
N LYS A 559 -5.66 -17.29 -15.73
CA LYS A 559 -6.62 -18.11 -15.00
C LYS A 559 -6.20 -19.57 -14.93
N ARG A 560 -5.58 -20.11 -15.99
CA ARG A 560 -5.11 -21.49 -16.02
C ARG A 560 -3.98 -21.73 -15.03
N LEU A 561 -3.10 -20.76 -14.81
CA LEU A 561 -2.03 -20.85 -13.79
C LEU A 561 -2.56 -21.13 -12.37
N ILE A 562 -3.78 -20.70 -12.05
CA ILE A 562 -4.42 -20.99 -10.76
C ILE A 562 -4.62 -22.50 -10.57
N ASP A 563 -4.95 -23.23 -11.64
CA ASP A 563 -5.11 -24.68 -11.60
C ASP A 563 -3.79 -25.41 -11.36
N TYR A 564 -2.68 -24.81 -11.82
CA TYR A 564 -1.31 -25.23 -11.56
C TYR A 564 -0.78 -24.76 -10.19
N GLY A 565 -1.60 -24.07 -9.39
CA GLY A 565 -1.24 -23.62 -8.04
C GLY A 565 -0.41 -22.34 -7.99
N PHE A 566 -0.53 -21.47 -9.00
CA PHE A 566 0.15 -20.18 -9.04
C PHE A 566 -0.83 -19.01 -9.13
N HIS A 567 -0.49 -17.91 -8.47
CA HIS A 567 -1.03 -16.60 -8.84
C HIS A 567 -0.41 -16.18 -10.18
N ALA A 568 -1.18 -15.53 -11.04
CA ALA A 568 -0.67 -15.03 -12.31
C ALA A 568 0.41 -13.94 -12.13
N PRO A 569 1.38 -13.83 -13.06
CA PRO A 569 2.23 -12.65 -13.16
C PRO A 569 1.42 -11.37 -13.43
N THR A 570 2.10 -10.22 -13.44
CA THR A 570 1.45 -8.94 -13.75
C THR A 570 0.92 -8.97 -15.18
N MET A 571 -0.38 -8.71 -15.34
CA MET A 571 -1.08 -8.90 -16.61
C MET A 571 -1.35 -7.57 -17.31
N SER A 572 -1.07 -7.52 -18.62
CA SER A 572 -1.42 -6.39 -19.51
C SER A 572 -0.85 -5.02 -19.10
N PHE A 573 0.24 -5.02 -18.33
CA PHE A 573 1.03 -3.84 -17.99
C PHE A 573 2.53 -4.23 -17.96
N PRO A 574 3.45 -3.38 -18.47
CA PRO A 574 3.22 -2.08 -19.13
C PRO A 574 2.69 -2.20 -20.57
N VAL A 575 2.70 -3.40 -21.15
CA VAL A 575 2.20 -3.66 -22.51
C VAL A 575 0.89 -4.45 -22.42
N ALA A 576 -0.15 -3.98 -23.10
CA ALA A 576 -1.43 -4.69 -23.16
C ALA A 576 -1.28 -6.04 -23.87
N GLY A 577 -1.87 -7.10 -23.31
CA GLY A 577 -1.80 -8.45 -23.90
C GLY A 577 -0.53 -9.22 -23.58
N THR A 578 0.24 -8.84 -22.55
CA THR A 578 1.47 -9.52 -22.13
C THR A 578 1.43 -9.95 -20.67
N LEU A 579 2.39 -10.78 -20.24
CA LEU A 579 2.61 -11.16 -18.85
C LEU A 579 4.01 -10.71 -18.40
N MET A 580 4.10 -9.96 -17.30
CA MET A 580 5.36 -9.50 -16.72
C MET A 580 5.69 -10.29 -15.45
N VAL A 581 6.83 -10.97 -15.47
CA VAL A 581 7.24 -12.00 -14.50
C VAL A 581 8.44 -11.51 -13.69
N GLU A 582 8.29 -11.44 -12.36
CA GLU A 582 9.36 -11.11 -11.41
C GLU A 582 9.43 -12.19 -10.31
N PRO A 583 10.44 -13.08 -10.32
CA PRO A 583 10.53 -14.17 -9.35
C PRO A 583 11.14 -13.77 -8.00
N THR A 584 11.88 -12.66 -7.95
CA THR A 584 12.73 -12.24 -6.81
C THR A 584 13.84 -13.23 -6.47
N GLU A 585 14.66 -12.86 -5.49
CA GLU A 585 15.76 -13.67 -4.95
C GLU A 585 15.33 -14.73 -3.93
N SER A 586 14.11 -14.62 -3.40
CA SER A 586 13.65 -15.46 -2.28
C SER A 586 13.19 -16.84 -2.74
N GLU A 587 12.90 -16.99 -4.03
CA GLU A 587 12.34 -18.21 -4.58
C GLU A 587 13.42 -19.22 -4.95
N SER A 588 13.20 -20.46 -4.51
CA SER A 588 14.11 -21.57 -4.78
C SER A 588 14.07 -21.97 -6.25
N LYS A 589 15.17 -22.53 -6.78
CA LYS A 589 15.19 -23.06 -8.15
C LYS A 589 14.07 -24.08 -8.42
N ILE A 590 13.70 -24.89 -7.43
CA ILE A 590 12.60 -25.87 -7.55
C ILE A 590 11.27 -25.15 -7.83
N GLU A 591 11.04 -24.03 -7.16
CA GLU A 591 9.84 -23.21 -7.36
C GLU A 591 9.83 -22.53 -8.73
N LEU A 592 10.98 -22.01 -9.16
CA LEU A 592 11.13 -21.44 -10.50
C LEU A 592 10.85 -22.49 -11.59
N ASP A 593 11.42 -23.70 -11.43
CA ASP A 593 11.19 -24.81 -12.34
C ASP A 593 9.72 -25.22 -12.37
N ARG A 594 9.03 -25.27 -11.22
CA ARG A 594 7.59 -25.57 -11.17
C ARG A 594 6.76 -24.55 -11.95
N PHE A 595 7.09 -23.27 -11.86
CA PHE A 595 6.42 -22.22 -12.65
C PHE A 595 6.74 -22.33 -14.15
N ILE A 596 8.02 -22.58 -14.49
CA ILE A 596 8.44 -22.79 -15.88
C ILE A 596 7.70 -23.98 -16.49
N ASP A 597 7.65 -25.11 -15.78
CA ASP A 597 6.99 -26.32 -16.24
C ASP A 597 5.48 -26.12 -16.39
N ALA A 598 4.83 -25.37 -15.48
CA ALA A 598 3.43 -24.97 -15.63
C ALA A 598 3.21 -24.12 -16.90
N MET A 599 4.05 -23.12 -17.14
CA MET A 599 3.96 -22.28 -18.35
C MET A 599 4.20 -23.09 -19.63
N LEU A 600 5.15 -24.03 -19.64
CA LEU A 600 5.41 -24.91 -20.78
C LEU A 600 4.27 -25.91 -21.01
N ALA A 601 3.67 -26.44 -19.94
CA ALA A 601 2.50 -27.30 -20.04
C ALA A 601 1.29 -26.54 -20.60
N ILE A 602 1.07 -25.29 -20.15
CA ILE A 602 0.06 -24.39 -20.73
C ILE A 602 0.34 -24.12 -22.22
N ARG A 603 1.61 -23.99 -22.63
CA ARG A 603 1.97 -23.85 -24.05
C ARG A 603 1.51 -25.06 -24.86
N MET A 604 1.73 -26.26 -24.32
CA MET A 604 1.27 -27.51 -24.94
C MET A 604 -0.26 -27.61 -24.97
N GLU A 605 -0.96 -27.13 -23.93
CA GLU A 605 -2.43 -27.04 -23.96
C GLU A 605 -2.91 -26.12 -25.09
N ILE A 606 -2.24 -24.98 -25.32
CA ILE A 606 -2.54 -24.07 -26.44
C ILE A 606 -2.31 -24.76 -27.80
N ASP A 607 -1.26 -25.57 -27.94
CA ASP A 607 -1.01 -26.33 -29.18
C ASP A 607 -2.12 -27.34 -29.47
N ARG A 608 -2.74 -27.94 -28.45
CA ARG A 608 -3.88 -28.86 -28.59
C ARG A 608 -5.16 -28.15 -29.03
N VAL A 609 -5.37 -26.90 -28.60
CA VAL A 609 -6.44 -26.05 -29.14
C VAL A 609 -6.15 -25.72 -30.61
N THR A 610 -4.91 -25.33 -30.91
CA THR A 610 -4.49 -24.92 -32.26
C THR A 610 -4.56 -26.06 -33.28
N SER A 611 -4.27 -27.30 -32.87
CA SER A 611 -4.37 -28.49 -33.71
C SER A 611 -5.82 -28.97 -33.94
N GLY A 612 -6.79 -28.36 -33.25
CA GLY A 612 -8.20 -28.75 -33.30
C GLY A 612 -8.55 -29.97 -32.44
N GLU A 613 -7.64 -30.43 -31.56
CA GLU A 613 -7.94 -31.50 -30.61
C GLU A 613 -8.98 -31.05 -29.57
N TRP A 614 -8.90 -29.79 -29.12
CA TRP A 614 -9.92 -29.16 -28.29
C TRP A 614 -10.57 -27.98 -29.01
N PRO A 615 -11.90 -27.81 -28.89
CA PRO A 615 -12.59 -26.61 -29.33
C PRO A 615 -12.02 -25.34 -28.68
N LEU A 616 -12.01 -24.24 -29.44
CA LEU A 616 -11.53 -22.94 -28.96
C LEU A 616 -12.36 -22.39 -27.79
N ASP A 617 -13.66 -22.70 -27.78
CA ASP A 617 -14.64 -22.27 -26.79
C ASP A 617 -14.85 -23.26 -25.65
N ASP A 618 -14.26 -24.47 -25.72
CA ASP A 618 -14.36 -25.49 -24.67
C ASP A 618 -13.05 -26.26 -24.48
N ASN A 619 -12.17 -25.73 -23.63
CA ASN A 619 -10.85 -26.29 -23.33
C ASN A 619 -10.41 -25.86 -21.91
N PRO A 620 -9.34 -26.47 -21.34
CA PRO A 620 -8.91 -26.15 -19.99
C PRO A 620 -8.56 -24.66 -19.78
N LEU A 621 -8.09 -23.95 -20.81
CA LEU A 621 -7.61 -22.57 -20.70
C LEU A 621 -8.76 -21.58 -20.55
N VAL A 622 -9.81 -21.71 -21.37
CA VAL A 622 -10.97 -20.79 -21.35
C VAL A 622 -11.94 -21.09 -20.20
N ASN A 623 -11.99 -22.35 -19.74
CA ASN A 623 -12.83 -22.77 -18.62
C ASN A 623 -12.17 -22.61 -17.24
N ALA A 624 -10.87 -22.30 -17.21
CA ALA A 624 -10.14 -22.02 -15.98
C ALA A 624 -10.63 -20.73 -15.29
N PRO A 625 -10.56 -20.66 -13.95
CA PRO A 625 -10.05 -21.70 -13.04
C PRO A 625 -11.10 -22.77 -12.70
N HIS A 626 -10.63 -23.95 -12.30
CA HIS A 626 -11.49 -25.10 -12.00
C HIS A 626 -11.70 -25.30 -10.49
N THR A 627 -12.95 -25.20 -10.03
CA THR A 627 -13.30 -25.21 -8.60
C THR A 627 -13.48 -26.63 -8.06
N GLN A 628 -13.46 -26.77 -6.72
CA GLN A 628 -13.64 -28.08 -6.07
C GLN A 628 -14.98 -28.76 -6.42
N LEU A 629 -16.03 -27.99 -6.69
CA LEU A 629 -17.36 -28.53 -7.01
C LEU A 629 -17.35 -29.34 -8.31
N GLU A 630 -16.46 -29.01 -9.25
CA GLU A 630 -16.40 -29.66 -10.57
C GLU A 630 -15.96 -31.12 -10.51
N ILE A 631 -15.36 -31.55 -9.39
CA ILE A 631 -14.99 -32.95 -9.16
C ILE A 631 -16.24 -33.84 -9.11
N VAL A 632 -17.35 -33.31 -8.56
CA VAL A 632 -18.58 -34.06 -8.32
C VAL A 632 -19.72 -33.69 -9.28
N SER A 633 -19.58 -32.58 -10.02
CA SER A 633 -20.52 -32.17 -11.07
C SER A 633 -20.46 -33.09 -12.29
N GLU A 634 -21.52 -33.10 -13.10
CA GLU A 634 -21.47 -33.69 -14.45
C GLU A 634 -20.35 -33.05 -15.27
N TRP A 635 -19.69 -33.84 -16.13
CA TRP A 635 -18.52 -33.39 -16.87
C TRP A 635 -18.68 -33.65 -18.36
N SER A 636 -19.01 -32.58 -19.08
CA SER A 636 -19.29 -32.59 -20.51
C SER A 636 -18.16 -32.00 -21.36
N HIS A 637 -16.97 -31.80 -20.77
CA HIS A 637 -15.82 -31.21 -21.44
C HIS A 637 -15.01 -32.25 -22.25
N PRO A 638 -14.32 -31.84 -23.32
CA PRO A 638 -13.49 -32.72 -24.16
C PRO A 638 -12.11 -33.04 -23.57
N TYR A 639 -11.88 -32.68 -22.30
CA TYR A 639 -10.67 -32.96 -21.54
C TYR A 639 -11.04 -33.62 -20.21
N SER A 640 -10.10 -34.28 -19.52
CA SER A 640 -10.42 -34.98 -18.27
C SER A 640 -10.52 -34.04 -17.06
N ARG A 641 -11.31 -34.43 -16.06
CA ARG A 641 -11.33 -33.77 -14.74
C ARG A 641 -9.94 -33.71 -14.12
N GLU A 642 -9.17 -34.79 -14.23
CA GLU A 642 -7.81 -34.87 -13.70
C GLU A 642 -6.89 -33.79 -14.30
N LEU A 643 -6.94 -33.60 -15.62
CA LEU A 643 -6.20 -32.53 -16.28
C LEU A 643 -6.68 -31.15 -15.83
N ALA A 644 -7.98 -30.99 -15.58
CA ALA A 644 -8.55 -29.74 -15.14
C ALA A 644 -8.03 -29.33 -13.75
N VAL A 645 -8.15 -30.23 -12.77
CA VAL A 645 -7.92 -29.89 -11.35
C VAL A 645 -6.54 -30.30 -10.81
N PHE A 646 -5.85 -31.24 -11.43
CA PHE A 646 -4.52 -31.72 -11.00
C PHE A 646 -3.47 -31.71 -12.13
N PRO A 647 -3.36 -30.64 -12.93
CA PRO A 647 -2.42 -30.63 -14.06
C PRO A 647 -0.94 -30.74 -13.63
N ALA A 648 -0.63 -30.37 -12.39
CA ALA A 648 0.70 -30.49 -11.77
C ALA A 648 0.76 -31.54 -10.64
N GLY A 649 -0.23 -32.45 -10.58
CA GLY A 649 -0.39 -33.42 -9.50
C GLY A 649 -1.28 -32.93 -8.35
N SER A 650 -1.50 -33.80 -7.36
CA SER A 650 -2.46 -33.57 -6.26
C SER A 650 -1.82 -33.13 -4.94
N HIS A 651 -0.49 -33.16 -4.86
CA HIS A 651 0.24 -32.72 -3.67
C HIS A 651 0.12 -31.20 -3.49
N ASN A 652 -0.32 -30.76 -2.31
CA ASN A 652 -0.46 -29.35 -1.93
C ASN A 652 -1.38 -28.51 -2.86
N LYS A 653 -2.48 -29.10 -3.35
CA LYS A 653 -3.45 -28.43 -4.23
C LYS A 653 -4.08 -27.19 -3.57
N TYR A 654 -3.94 -26.04 -4.23
CA TYR A 654 -4.76 -24.86 -3.99
C TYR A 654 -6.10 -24.98 -4.73
N TRP A 655 -7.21 -24.67 -4.07
CA TRP A 655 -8.54 -24.70 -4.67
C TRP A 655 -9.06 -23.28 -4.95
N PRO A 656 -9.25 -22.88 -6.22
CA PRO A 656 -9.99 -21.67 -6.51
C PRO A 656 -11.42 -21.80 -6.00
N THR A 657 -11.90 -20.77 -5.31
CA THR A 657 -13.18 -20.79 -4.60
C THR A 657 -14.37 -20.35 -5.44
N VAL A 658 -14.09 -19.74 -6.60
CA VAL A 658 -15.08 -19.30 -7.60
C VAL A 658 -14.55 -19.55 -9.01
N LYS A 659 -15.46 -19.67 -9.98
CA LYS A 659 -15.11 -19.71 -11.41
C LYS A 659 -14.61 -18.33 -11.88
N ARG A 660 -14.29 -18.23 -13.18
CA ARG A 660 -13.91 -16.96 -13.83
C ARG A 660 -15.00 -15.90 -13.62
N LEU A 661 -14.59 -14.70 -13.24
CA LEU A 661 -15.47 -13.59 -12.91
C LEU A 661 -16.05 -12.89 -14.15
N ASP A 662 -17.30 -12.44 -14.07
CA ASP A 662 -17.93 -11.54 -15.05
C ASP A 662 -17.64 -10.07 -14.69
N ASP A 663 -16.58 -9.52 -15.26
CA ASP A 663 -16.14 -8.14 -14.96
C ASP A 663 -17.14 -7.07 -15.42
N VAL A 664 -17.80 -7.30 -16.55
CA VAL A 664 -18.73 -6.34 -17.15
C VAL A 664 -20.04 -6.29 -16.37
N PHE A 665 -20.54 -7.44 -15.91
CA PHE A 665 -21.74 -7.51 -15.10
C PHE A 665 -21.61 -6.71 -13.80
N GLY A 666 -20.49 -6.87 -13.08
CA GLY A 666 -20.25 -6.17 -11.81
C GLY A 666 -20.19 -4.65 -11.98
N ASP A 667 -19.55 -4.14 -13.03
CA ASP A 667 -19.47 -2.70 -13.28
C ASP A 667 -20.82 -2.11 -13.75
N ARG A 668 -21.67 -2.90 -14.42
CA ARG A 668 -23.04 -2.50 -14.79
C ARG A 668 -24.02 -2.55 -13.61
N ASN A 669 -23.83 -3.48 -12.69
CA ASN A 669 -24.70 -3.73 -11.54
C ASN A 669 -23.95 -3.47 -10.23
N LEU A 670 -23.39 -2.27 -10.12
CA LEU A 670 -22.48 -1.93 -9.03
C LEU A 670 -23.16 -2.06 -7.67
N PHE A 671 -22.66 -2.99 -6.85
CA PHE A 671 -23.07 -3.19 -5.46
C PHE A 671 -21.83 -3.33 -4.57
N CYS A 672 -21.62 -2.40 -3.65
CA CYS A 672 -20.35 -2.24 -2.89
C CYS A 672 -20.51 -2.46 -1.38
N SER A 673 -21.50 -3.23 -0.96
CA SER A 673 -21.72 -3.63 0.43
C SER A 673 -21.88 -5.15 0.53
N CYS A 674 -21.98 -5.70 1.75
CA CYS A 674 -22.33 -7.11 1.91
C CYS A 674 -23.71 -7.40 1.29
N VAL A 675 -23.80 -8.38 0.39
CA VAL A 675 -25.11 -8.82 -0.14
C VAL A 675 -25.89 -9.58 0.93
N PRO A 676 -27.24 -9.56 0.86
CA PRO A 676 -28.08 -10.40 1.72
C PRO A 676 -27.61 -11.85 1.76
N MET A 677 -27.73 -12.50 2.92
CA MET A 677 -27.32 -13.91 3.09
C MET A 677 -28.03 -14.88 2.13
N SER A 678 -29.23 -14.53 1.64
CA SER A 678 -29.96 -15.28 0.62
C SER A 678 -29.21 -15.40 -0.71
N ASP A 679 -28.31 -14.48 -1.00
CA ASP A 679 -27.61 -14.41 -2.28
C ASP A 679 -26.29 -15.23 -2.24
N TYR A 680 -25.96 -15.81 -1.07
CA TYR A 680 -24.87 -16.77 -0.86
C TYR A 680 -25.36 -18.21 -0.69
N GLN A 681 -26.68 -18.42 -0.57
CA GLN A 681 -27.34 -19.71 -0.40
C GLN A 681 -27.94 -20.16 -1.73
#